data_AF-A0AAD4RY76-F1
#
_entry.id   AF-A0AAD4RY76-F1
#
_cell.length_a   1.000
_cell.length_b   1.000
_cell.length_c   1.000
_cell.angle_alpha   90.00
_cell.angle_beta   90.00
_cell.angle_gamma   90.00
#
_symmetry.space_group_name_H-M   'P 1'
#
loop_
_entity.id
_entity.type
_entity.pdbx_description
1 polymer ?
#
loop_
_entity_poly.entity_id
_entity_poly.type
_entity_poly.pdbx_seq_one_letter_code
_entity_poly.pdbx_strand_id
1 'polypeptide(L)'
;MESIHGWQVISVFGILFWILISSFLKLTQKIRSITQPWVTQQVINETPFILQIQGAQHGFLDALFSTLSCVVSVPFYTAFLPLLFWSGHGKLGRQMTLLMAICDYIGNVIKDLVSAPRPSCPPIRRVTATEDEKENALEYGFSSSHTLNTVCLSGYLVHYVLDYINYTDGFLILIGVAFACLFVGLIGFGRIYLGMHSPVDVIGGLIIGLVILRIWLMVHHHVDQFIVSGQNVTSYWATLSLLLLFAYPTPEFPTPSFEYHTAFNGVALGIVSGVQQTYLQFHHENVPRLFTPQLTLGLYMRRMAIGIPTILVVKLCSKNLSKWVLPVVCNTLGIPIRSSSYIPALTVKTADKKNDTKRQPGYLNKVLLFPQDSYDVDTGNVIKDLVSAPRPSCPPIRRVTATEDEKENALEYGFSSSHTLNTVCLSGCLLHYVLDYINCRDDSLILIGVTIACLFVGLMGFGRIYLGMHSPIDVIGGLVIGLVILRIWLMVHHHVDQFIVSGQNVTSYWATLSLLLLFAYPTPEYPTPSFEYHAAFSGAALGVVIGVQQTYLQFHHENVPRLFTPQLSLGLYMRRMAVGVPIMLIVKLCIKNLSKWVLPVVCNTLGIPIRSSSYIPAITVKTADEKNDTKRRPGYLKMVLLFPQDSFDVDTGIRFCQYAGLSWSAVNLVPSLFPHLWR
;
A
#
# COMPACT_ATOMS: atom_id res chain seq x y z
N MET A 1 -20.54 9.90 -14.26
CA MET A 1 -19.39 9.17 -14.85
C MET A 1 -18.60 10.21 -15.62
N GLU A 2 -17.71 10.93 -14.94
CA GLU A 2 -16.81 11.86 -15.62
C GLU A 2 -15.67 11.05 -16.24
N SER A 3 -15.38 11.33 -17.51
CA SER A 3 -14.45 10.57 -18.33
C SER A 3 -13.04 10.59 -17.73
N ILE A 4 -12.44 9.41 -17.55
CA ILE A 4 -10.99 9.29 -17.34
C ILE A 4 -10.30 10.15 -18.41
N HIS A 5 -9.47 11.11 -18.00
CA HIS A 5 -8.82 12.00 -18.94
C HIS A 5 -7.98 11.18 -19.93
N GLY A 6 -8.27 11.28 -21.22
CA GLY A 6 -7.68 10.42 -22.26
C GLY A 6 -6.15 10.38 -22.27
N TRP A 7 -5.48 11.45 -21.82
CA TRP A 7 -4.02 11.50 -21.72
C TRP A 7 -3.44 10.49 -20.71
N GLN A 8 -4.14 10.19 -19.60
CA GLN A 8 -3.70 9.22 -18.60
C GLN A 8 -3.67 7.80 -19.18
N VAL A 9 -4.69 7.49 -19.97
CA VAL A 9 -4.81 6.19 -20.65
C VAL A 9 -3.73 6.10 -21.73
N ILE A 10 -3.60 7.14 -22.57
CA ILE A 10 -2.59 7.20 -23.64
C ILE A 10 -1.17 7.05 -23.09
N SER A 11 -0.82 7.70 -21.97
CA SER A 11 0.53 7.58 -21.40
C SER A 11 0.82 6.18 -20.86
N VAL A 12 -0.11 5.57 -20.13
CA VAL A 12 0.01 4.20 -19.61
C VAL A 12 0.13 3.18 -20.75
N PHE A 13 -0.73 3.26 -21.77
CA PHE A 13 -0.64 2.40 -22.94
C PHE A 13 0.63 2.65 -23.77
N GLY A 14 1.10 3.89 -23.85
CA GLY A 14 2.35 4.25 -24.51
C GLY A 14 3.57 3.59 -23.85
N ILE A 15 3.63 3.59 -22.50
CA ILE A 15 4.70 2.92 -21.75
C ILE A 15 4.59 1.39 -21.90
N LEU A 16 3.39 0.83 -21.82
CA LEU A 16 3.17 -0.60 -22.07
C LEU A 16 3.64 -1.01 -23.47
N PHE A 17 3.30 -0.21 -24.49
CA PHE A 17 3.73 -0.43 -25.86
C PHE A 17 5.26 -0.34 -26.00
N TRP A 18 5.89 0.63 -25.33
CA TRP A 18 7.35 0.74 -25.27
C TRP A 18 8.00 -0.49 -24.63
N ILE A 19 7.46 -0.99 -23.51
CA ILE A 19 7.94 -2.21 -22.84
C ILE A 19 7.91 -3.40 -23.81
N LEU A 20 6.79 -3.59 -24.50
CA LEU A 20 6.62 -4.67 -25.47
C LEU A 20 7.64 -4.53 -26.62
N ILE A 21 7.70 -3.36 -27.27
CA ILE A 21 8.61 -3.12 -28.40
C ILE A 21 10.08 -3.29 -28.00
N SER A 22 10.48 -2.68 -26.89
CA SER A 22 11.86 -2.74 -26.40
C SER A 22 12.30 -4.19 -26.16
N SER A 23 11.39 -5.00 -25.58
CA SER A 23 11.61 -6.43 -25.35
C SER A 23 11.69 -7.23 -26.66
N PHE A 24 10.71 -7.06 -27.57
CA PHE A 24 10.66 -7.79 -28.85
C PHE A 24 11.84 -7.47 -29.77
N LEU A 25 12.23 -6.20 -29.86
CA LEU A 25 13.30 -5.74 -30.75
C LEU A 25 14.69 -5.77 -30.10
N LYS A 26 14.80 -6.19 -28.83
CA LYS A 26 16.05 -6.16 -28.04
C LYS A 26 16.75 -4.81 -28.13
N LEU A 27 15.96 -3.73 -28.03
CA LEU A 27 16.41 -2.38 -28.34
C LEU A 27 17.59 -1.94 -27.45
N THR A 28 17.56 -2.33 -26.17
CA THR A 28 18.65 -2.10 -25.20
C THR A 28 19.99 -2.61 -25.72
N GLN A 29 20.05 -3.83 -26.24
CA GLN A 29 21.30 -4.43 -26.73
C GLN A 29 21.81 -3.72 -27.98
N LYS A 30 20.88 -3.34 -28.88
CA LYS A 30 21.22 -2.62 -30.12
C LYS A 30 21.77 -1.23 -29.83
N ILE A 31 21.12 -0.46 -28.94
CA ILE A 31 21.62 0.86 -28.54
C ILE A 31 22.98 0.73 -27.86
N ARG A 32 23.13 -0.20 -26.91
CA ARG A 32 24.39 -0.43 -26.20
C ARG A 32 25.55 -0.73 -27.15
N SER A 33 25.35 -1.60 -28.15
CA SER A 33 26.39 -1.96 -29.11
C SER A 33 26.94 -0.77 -29.92
N ILE A 34 26.17 0.30 -30.04
CA ILE A 34 26.56 1.51 -30.76
C ILE A 34 27.19 2.54 -29.80
N THR A 35 26.57 2.76 -28.63
CA THR A 35 26.96 3.83 -27.72
C THR A 35 28.14 3.45 -26.82
N GLN A 36 28.17 2.22 -26.30
CA GLN A 36 29.17 1.77 -25.33
C GLN A 36 30.61 1.87 -25.88
N PRO A 37 30.94 1.42 -27.12
CA PRO A 37 32.31 1.48 -27.61
C PRO A 37 32.80 2.91 -27.78
N TRP A 38 31.92 3.80 -28.26
CA TRP A 38 32.25 5.21 -28.47
C TRP A 38 32.54 5.92 -27.14
N VAL A 39 31.68 5.74 -26.13
CA VAL A 39 31.91 6.35 -24.80
C VAL A 39 33.16 5.78 -24.16
N THR A 40 33.35 4.45 -24.21
CA THR A 40 34.53 3.79 -23.63
C THR A 40 35.83 4.31 -24.23
N GLN A 41 35.87 4.53 -25.55
CA GLN A 41 37.04 5.09 -26.22
C GLN A 41 37.36 6.51 -25.72
N GLN A 42 36.34 7.34 -25.49
CA GLN A 42 36.54 8.69 -24.94
C GLN A 42 37.08 8.64 -23.52
N VAL A 43 36.52 7.79 -22.65
CA VAL A 43 37.01 7.60 -21.27
C VAL A 43 38.50 7.24 -21.25
N ILE A 44 38.92 6.34 -22.14
CA ILE A 44 40.33 5.94 -22.26
C ILE A 44 41.19 7.11 -22.73
N ASN A 45 40.76 7.84 -23.76
CA ASN A 45 41.48 8.98 -24.31
C ASN A 45 41.62 10.13 -23.29
N GLU A 46 40.64 10.30 -22.40
CA GLU A 46 40.61 11.36 -21.39
C GLU A 46 41.36 10.99 -20.10
N THR A 47 41.73 9.71 -19.91
CA THR A 47 42.42 9.24 -18.70
C THR A 47 43.73 10.01 -18.39
N PRO A 48 44.60 10.35 -19.37
CA PRO A 48 45.79 11.18 -19.11
C PRO A 48 45.46 12.57 -18.56
N PHE A 49 44.36 13.18 -19.00
CA PHE A 49 43.91 14.49 -18.51
C PHE A 49 43.47 14.41 -17.05
N ILE A 50 42.77 13.33 -16.67
CA ILE A 50 42.38 13.08 -15.27
C ILE A 50 43.64 12.95 -14.39
N LEU A 51 44.66 12.23 -14.85
CA LEU A 51 45.93 12.08 -14.12
C LEU A 51 46.67 13.42 -13.95
N GLN A 52 46.63 14.31 -14.94
CA GLN A 52 47.19 15.66 -14.80
C GLN A 52 46.48 16.46 -13.70
N ILE A 53 45.16 16.40 -13.63
CA ILE A 53 44.37 17.06 -12.57
C ILE A 53 44.72 16.47 -11.20
N GLN A 54 44.84 15.14 -11.11
CA GLN A 54 45.22 14.46 -9.87
C GLN A 54 46.68 14.72 -9.45
N GLY A 55 47.53 15.21 -10.37
CA GLY A 55 48.86 15.71 -10.04
C GLY A 55 48.84 16.88 -9.06
N ALA A 56 47.75 17.66 -9.03
CA ALA A 56 47.52 18.75 -8.08
C ALA A 56 46.80 18.29 -6.79
N GLN A 57 46.94 17.01 -6.41
CA GLN A 57 46.27 16.47 -5.23
C GLN A 57 46.71 17.15 -3.92
N HIS A 58 45.75 17.47 -3.05
CA HIS A 58 46.00 18.07 -1.73
C HIS A 58 44.88 17.72 -0.75
N GLY A 59 45.20 17.44 0.52
CA GLY A 59 44.22 16.96 1.51
C GLY A 59 43.03 17.91 1.73
N PHE A 60 43.24 19.23 1.64
CA PHE A 60 42.15 20.21 1.69
C PHE A 60 41.19 20.10 0.50
N LEU A 61 41.72 19.91 -0.71
CA LEU A 61 40.92 19.78 -1.93
C LEU A 61 40.15 18.46 -1.95
N ASP A 62 40.77 17.37 -1.47
CA ASP A 62 40.11 16.08 -1.25
C ASP A 62 38.89 16.25 -0.32
N ALA A 63 39.07 16.92 0.82
CA ALA A 63 37.99 17.17 1.78
C ALA A 63 36.89 18.08 1.20
N LEU A 64 37.28 19.15 0.48
CA LEU A 64 36.35 20.09 -0.15
C LEU A 64 35.48 19.39 -1.21
N PHE A 65 36.07 18.68 -2.17
CA PHE A 65 35.33 18.04 -3.26
C PHE A 65 34.51 16.83 -2.80
N SER A 66 34.98 16.11 -1.78
CA SER A 66 34.18 15.06 -1.15
C SER A 66 32.97 15.64 -0.41
N THR A 67 33.15 16.73 0.36
CA THR A 67 32.04 17.41 1.05
C THR A 67 31.03 17.97 0.05
N LEU A 68 31.50 18.59 -1.04
CA LEU A 68 30.64 19.07 -2.11
C LEU A 68 29.85 17.93 -2.77
N SER A 69 30.48 16.77 -2.99
CA SER A 69 29.78 15.59 -3.52
C SER A 69 28.66 15.11 -2.59
N CYS A 70 28.85 15.20 -1.26
CA CYS A 70 27.82 14.87 -0.28
C CYS A 70 26.56 15.75 -0.40
N VAL A 71 26.66 17.01 -0.87
CA VAL A 71 25.52 17.92 -1.04
C VAL A 71 24.54 17.46 -2.14
N VAL A 72 24.92 16.47 -2.95
CA VAL A 72 24.10 15.97 -4.07
C VAL A 72 23.90 14.46 -3.95
N SER A 73 24.03 13.94 -2.71
CA SER A 73 23.93 12.53 -2.37
C SER A 73 22.54 12.14 -1.87
N VAL A 74 22.27 10.83 -1.81
CA VAL A 74 20.99 10.31 -1.28
C VAL A 74 20.71 10.76 0.17
N PRO A 75 21.69 10.76 1.11
CA PRO A 75 21.52 11.35 2.42
C PRO A 75 21.10 12.82 2.39
N PHE A 76 21.70 13.63 1.51
CA PHE A 76 21.32 15.03 1.36
C PHE A 76 19.86 15.15 0.95
N TYR A 77 19.40 14.42 -0.07
CA TYR A 77 17.99 14.50 -0.49
C TYR A 77 17.03 14.00 0.59
N THR A 78 17.40 12.95 1.31
CA THR A 78 16.62 12.40 2.42
C THR A 78 16.44 13.41 3.55
N ALA A 79 17.44 14.27 3.78
CA ALA A 79 17.37 15.35 4.77
C ALA A 79 16.73 16.63 4.22
N PHE A 80 17.18 17.11 3.06
CA PHE A 80 16.83 18.40 2.48
C PHE A 80 15.36 18.48 2.01
N LEU A 81 14.84 17.44 1.36
CA LEU A 81 13.49 17.49 0.78
C LEU A 81 12.38 17.60 1.85
N PRO A 82 12.39 16.82 2.96
CA PRO A 82 11.43 17.01 4.05
C PRO A 82 11.46 18.41 4.67
N LEU A 83 12.65 19.02 4.77
CA LEU A 83 12.80 20.38 5.31
C LEU A 83 12.05 21.41 4.48
N LEU A 84 12.04 21.28 3.14
CA LEU A 84 11.26 22.15 2.27
C LEU A 84 9.77 22.07 2.59
N PHE A 85 9.22 20.87 2.80
CA PHE A 85 7.81 20.70 3.18
C PHE A 85 7.51 21.30 4.56
N TRP A 86 8.36 21.06 5.56
CA TRP A 86 8.12 21.54 6.92
C TRP A 86 8.36 23.05 7.10
N SER A 87 9.09 23.66 6.16
CA SER A 87 9.29 25.11 6.07
C SER A 87 8.09 25.86 5.49
N GLY A 88 7.04 25.16 5.03
CA GLY A 88 5.86 25.75 4.38
C GLY A 88 6.00 25.93 2.87
N HIS A 89 7.16 25.61 2.28
CA HIS A 89 7.38 25.65 0.83
C HIS A 89 6.95 24.34 0.16
N GLY A 90 5.69 23.92 0.36
CA GLY A 90 5.17 22.64 -0.13
C GLY A 90 5.22 22.51 -1.67
N LYS A 91 5.06 23.62 -2.41
CA LYS A 91 5.17 23.65 -3.88
C LYS A 91 6.59 23.39 -4.35
N LEU A 92 7.57 24.07 -3.77
CA LEU A 92 8.99 23.81 -4.04
C LEU A 92 9.35 22.37 -3.68
N GLY A 93 8.92 21.88 -2.51
CA GLY A 93 9.22 20.54 -2.02
C GLY A 93 8.71 19.44 -2.96
N ARG A 94 7.44 19.49 -3.39
CA ARG A 94 6.87 18.48 -4.30
C ARG A 94 7.49 18.53 -5.69
N GLN A 95 7.68 19.73 -6.25
CA GLN A 95 8.27 19.90 -7.58
C GLN A 95 9.74 19.45 -7.60
N MET A 96 10.52 19.83 -6.59
CA MET A 96 11.92 19.42 -6.48
C MET A 96 12.04 17.89 -6.32
N THR A 97 11.19 17.28 -5.50
CA THR A 97 11.22 15.83 -5.27
C THR A 97 10.92 15.05 -6.56
N LEU A 98 9.90 15.47 -7.32
CA LEU A 98 9.56 14.83 -8.59
C LEU A 98 10.61 15.05 -9.66
N LEU A 99 11.20 16.25 -9.73
CA LEU A 99 12.33 16.53 -10.62
C LEU A 99 13.51 15.62 -10.30
N MET A 100 13.90 15.48 -9.03
CA MET A 100 14.99 14.58 -8.63
C MET A 100 14.66 13.11 -8.93
N ALA A 101 13.41 12.67 -8.77
CA ALA A 101 13.00 11.31 -9.13
C ALA A 101 13.11 11.06 -10.65
N ILE A 102 12.77 12.04 -11.49
CA ILE A 102 12.93 11.95 -12.95
C ILE A 102 14.41 11.96 -13.34
N CYS A 103 15.21 12.81 -12.69
CA CYS A 103 16.65 12.89 -12.90
C CYS A 103 17.33 11.55 -12.60
N ASP A 104 17.00 10.95 -11.44
CA ASP A 104 17.55 9.66 -11.03
C ASP A 104 17.08 8.53 -11.96
N TYR A 105 15.79 8.50 -12.33
CA TYR A 105 15.27 7.51 -13.26
C TYR A 105 15.95 7.58 -14.63
N ILE A 106 15.96 8.76 -15.27
CA ILE A 106 16.57 8.91 -16.61
C ILE A 106 18.09 8.71 -16.56
N GLY A 107 18.76 9.25 -15.55
CA GLY A 107 20.21 9.11 -15.38
C GLY A 107 20.63 7.65 -15.22
N ASN A 108 19.92 6.89 -14.38
CA ASN A 108 20.21 5.47 -14.16
C ASN A 108 19.82 4.60 -15.37
N VAL A 109 18.71 4.91 -16.05
CA VAL A 109 18.35 4.29 -17.34
C VAL A 109 19.47 4.47 -18.36
N ILE A 110 20.05 5.68 -18.49
CA ILE A 110 21.15 5.94 -19.43
C ILE A 110 22.41 5.17 -19.03
N LYS A 111 22.75 5.14 -17.73
CA LYS A 111 23.88 4.35 -17.22
C LYS A 111 23.80 2.88 -17.58
N ASP A 112 22.66 2.24 -17.30
CA ASP A 112 22.48 0.82 -17.54
C ASP A 112 22.23 0.49 -19.02
N LEU A 113 21.74 1.45 -19.80
CA LEU A 113 21.62 1.33 -21.26
C LEU A 113 22.99 1.38 -21.95
N VAL A 114 23.83 2.36 -21.61
CA VAL A 114 25.16 2.55 -22.23
C VAL A 114 26.18 1.57 -21.63
N SER A 115 26.13 1.28 -20.33
CA SER A 115 27.04 0.38 -19.63
C SER A 115 28.53 0.74 -19.83
N ALA A 116 28.85 2.04 -19.92
CA ALA A 116 30.23 2.51 -20.07
C ALA A 116 31.01 2.38 -18.76
N PRO A 117 32.23 1.81 -18.78
CA PRO A 117 33.05 1.66 -17.59
C PRO A 117 33.49 3.02 -17.05
N ARG A 118 33.67 3.09 -15.73
CA ARG A 118 34.34 4.23 -15.08
C ARG A 118 35.85 4.24 -15.43
N PRO A 119 36.55 5.37 -15.25
CA PRO A 119 37.99 5.42 -15.41
C PRO A 119 38.71 4.37 -14.53
N SER A 120 39.67 3.66 -15.12
CA SER A 120 40.36 2.52 -14.50
C SER A 120 41.21 2.94 -13.29
N CYS A 121 41.08 2.18 -12.19
CA CYS A 121 41.83 2.37 -10.94
C CYS A 121 42.49 1.03 -10.55
N PRO A 122 43.83 0.89 -10.62
CA PRO A 122 44.85 1.84 -11.12
C PRO A 122 44.79 2.06 -12.66
N PRO A 123 45.33 3.17 -13.22
CA PRO A 123 46.23 4.15 -12.61
C PRO A 123 45.58 5.36 -11.91
N ILE A 124 44.28 5.61 -12.06
CA ILE A 124 43.61 6.75 -11.42
C ILE A 124 43.40 6.49 -9.93
N ARG A 125 43.61 7.51 -9.08
CA ARG A 125 43.31 7.44 -7.64
C ARG A 125 41.82 7.70 -7.42
N ARG A 126 41.09 6.73 -6.87
CA ARG A 126 39.68 6.92 -6.50
C ARG A 126 39.56 7.32 -5.04
N VAL A 127 39.04 8.51 -4.77
CA VAL A 127 38.78 9.00 -3.41
C VAL A 127 37.31 8.78 -3.08
N THR A 128 37.05 7.93 -2.09
CA THR A 128 35.70 7.66 -1.56
C THR A 128 35.73 7.93 -0.05
N ALA A 129 34.98 8.92 0.42
CA ALA A 129 34.95 9.29 1.83
C ALA A 129 33.78 8.66 2.59
N THR A 130 32.70 8.30 1.88
CA THR A 130 31.48 7.72 2.47
C THR A 130 31.18 6.34 1.90
N GLU A 131 30.42 5.53 2.64
CA GLU A 131 29.96 4.21 2.16
C GLU A 131 29.08 4.35 0.91
N ASP A 132 28.24 5.39 0.83
CA ASP A 132 27.43 5.68 -0.36
C ASP A 132 28.32 5.95 -1.59
N GLU A 133 29.45 6.63 -1.43
CA GLU A 133 30.40 6.85 -2.54
C GLU A 133 31.06 5.55 -3.01
N LYS A 134 31.28 4.58 -2.12
CA LYS A 134 31.78 3.25 -2.47
C LYS A 134 30.74 2.46 -3.26
N GLU A 135 29.47 2.47 -2.83
CA GLU A 135 28.39 1.82 -3.58
C GLU A 135 28.20 2.47 -4.95
N ASN A 136 28.19 3.80 -5.01
CA ASN A 136 28.12 4.56 -6.27
C ASN A 136 29.29 4.21 -7.21
N ALA A 137 30.47 3.88 -6.68
CA ALA A 137 31.63 3.49 -7.49
C ALA A 137 31.43 2.16 -8.25
N LEU A 138 30.45 1.34 -7.86
CA LEU A 138 30.07 0.09 -8.53
C LEU A 138 29.16 0.33 -9.75
N GLU A 139 28.60 1.53 -9.90
CA GLU A 139 27.78 1.91 -11.04
C GLU A 139 28.62 2.27 -12.28
N TYR A 140 27.97 2.27 -13.45
CA TYR A 140 28.56 2.77 -14.69
C TYR A 140 28.84 4.29 -14.65
N GLY A 141 29.81 4.73 -15.48
CA GLY A 141 30.32 6.10 -15.47
C GLY A 141 29.40 7.11 -16.16
N PHE A 142 28.89 6.75 -17.34
CA PHE A 142 28.15 7.66 -18.20
C PHE A 142 26.63 7.54 -18.00
N SER A 143 25.87 8.61 -17.73
CA SER A 143 26.28 9.99 -17.46
C SER A 143 26.49 10.25 -15.96
N SER A 144 27.22 11.31 -15.61
CA SER A 144 27.39 11.74 -14.21
C SER A 144 26.06 12.18 -13.58
N SER A 145 25.47 11.35 -12.71
CA SER A 145 24.25 11.71 -11.96
C SER A 145 24.46 12.90 -11.03
N HIS A 146 25.66 13.07 -10.45
CA HIS A 146 25.92 14.23 -9.59
C HIS A 146 25.86 15.53 -10.40
N THR A 147 26.46 15.56 -11.59
CA THR A 147 26.40 16.74 -12.47
C THR A 147 24.97 17.01 -12.93
N LEU A 148 24.27 15.97 -13.40
CA LEU A 148 22.88 16.05 -13.85
C LEU A 148 21.95 16.57 -12.74
N ASN A 149 22.02 15.96 -11.56
CA ASN A 149 21.19 16.34 -10.42
C ASN A 149 21.48 17.77 -9.95
N THR A 150 22.76 18.19 -9.93
CA THR A 150 23.11 19.58 -9.58
C THR A 150 22.51 20.57 -10.55
N VAL A 151 22.56 20.32 -11.87
CA VAL A 151 21.98 21.19 -12.90
C VAL A 151 20.48 21.38 -12.66
N CYS A 152 19.76 20.27 -12.45
CA CYS A 152 18.32 20.32 -12.22
C CYS A 152 17.96 20.96 -10.87
N LEU A 153 18.70 20.65 -9.80
CA LEU A 153 18.49 21.19 -8.46
C LEU A 153 18.73 22.70 -8.42
N SER A 154 19.91 23.16 -8.85
CA SER A 154 20.27 24.58 -8.80
C SER A 154 19.48 25.40 -9.81
N GLY A 155 19.29 24.88 -11.03
CA GLY A 155 18.52 25.56 -12.07
C GLY A 155 17.06 25.74 -11.70
N TYR A 156 16.40 24.71 -11.15
CA TYR A 156 15.01 24.82 -10.72
C TYR A 156 14.87 25.71 -9.47
N LEU A 157 15.82 25.66 -8.53
CA LEU A 157 15.82 26.53 -7.36
C LEU A 157 15.93 28.01 -7.75
N VAL A 158 16.85 28.35 -8.66
CA VAL A 158 16.98 29.72 -9.19
C VAL A 158 15.70 30.16 -9.89
N HIS A 159 15.13 29.31 -10.76
CA HIS A 159 13.85 29.61 -11.41
C HIS A 159 12.74 29.87 -10.39
N TYR A 160 12.58 29.00 -9.40
CA TYR A 160 11.52 29.14 -8.39
C TYR A 160 11.69 30.40 -7.54
N VAL A 161 12.92 30.74 -7.14
CA VAL A 161 13.19 31.95 -6.34
C VAL A 161 12.89 33.21 -7.16
N LEU A 162 13.28 33.24 -8.44
CA LEU A 162 13.02 34.38 -9.32
C LEU A 162 11.51 34.57 -9.58
N ASP A 163 10.80 33.48 -9.86
CA ASP A 163 9.34 33.47 -10.01
C ASP A 163 8.65 33.94 -8.72
N TYR A 164 9.13 33.48 -7.57
CA TYR A 164 8.56 33.84 -6.26
C TYR A 164 8.68 35.33 -5.92
N ILE A 165 9.83 35.95 -6.20
CA ILE A 165 10.07 37.35 -5.87
C ILE A 165 9.41 38.29 -6.91
N ASN A 166 8.83 37.75 -8.00
CA ASN A 166 8.29 38.52 -9.14
C ASN A 166 9.28 39.58 -9.66
N TYR A 167 10.59 39.31 -9.54
CA TYR A 167 11.63 40.31 -9.75
C TYR A 167 12.22 40.17 -11.16
N THR A 168 12.05 41.20 -11.98
CA THR A 168 12.43 41.20 -13.41
C THR A 168 13.77 41.86 -13.70
N ASP A 169 14.56 42.25 -12.69
CA ASP A 169 15.87 42.87 -12.92
C ASP A 169 16.88 41.85 -13.45
N GLY A 170 17.40 42.10 -14.66
CA GLY A 170 18.36 41.22 -15.33
C GLY A 170 19.64 40.96 -14.53
N PHE A 171 20.03 41.87 -13.62
CA PHE A 171 21.22 41.71 -12.77
C PHE A 171 21.06 40.58 -11.73
N LEU A 172 19.89 40.47 -11.09
CA LEU A 172 19.66 39.41 -10.10
C LEU A 172 19.53 38.04 -10.77
N ILE A 173 18.90 38.00 -11.95
CA ILE A 173 18.86 36.80 -12.80
C ILE A 173 20.28 36.37 -13.16
N LEU A 174 21.14 37.32 -13.58
CA LEU A 174 22.54 37.03 -13.89
C LEU A 174 23.31 36.47 -12.69
N ILE A 175 23.12 37.04 -11.48
CA ILE A 175 23.75 36.53 -10.25
C ILE A 175 23.27 35.10 -9.95
N GLY A 176 21.97 34.85 -10.00
CA GLY A 176 21.39 33.54 -9.72
C GLY A 176 21.91 32.47 -10.69
N VAL A 177 21.93 32.79 -11.98
CA VAL A 177 22.47 31.90 -13.02
C VAL A 177 23.98 31.70 -12.84
N ALA A 178 24.75 32.76 -12.54
CA ALA A 178 26.19 32.65 -12.29
C ALA A 178 26.49 31.74 -11.09
N PHE A 179 25.70 31.84 -10.00
CA PHE A 179 25.83 30.95 -8.84
C PHE A 179 25.51 29.49 -9.19
N ALA A 180 24.43 29.25 -9.94
CA ALA A 180 24.08 27.92 -10.42
C ALA A 180 25.18 27.32 -11.30
N CYS A 181 25.73 28.10 -12.25
CA CYS A 181 26.83 27.67 -13.12
C CYS A 181 28.11 27.38 -12.32
N LEU A 182 28.46 28.22 -11.35
CA LEU A 182 29.60 27.99 -10.46
C LEU A 182 29.42 26.70 -9.67
N PHE A 183 28.23 26.46 -9.11
CA PHE A 183 27.95 25.26 -8.32
C PHE A 183 28.01 23.99 -9.17
N VAL A 184 27.43 24.01 -10.38
CA VAL A 184 27.53 22.91 -11.36
C VAL A 184 28.99 22.66 -11.75
N GLY A 185 29.76 23.73 -12.02
CA GLY A 185 31.17 23.65 -12.36
C GLY A 185 32.02 23.03 -11.25
N LEU A 186 31.80 23.45 -10.00
CA LEU A 186 32.52 22.92 -8.83
C LEU A 186 32.23 21.43 -8.61
N ILE A 187 30.95 21.02 -8.71
CA ILE A 187 30.57 19.61 -8.56
C ILE A 187 31.13 18.78 -9.73
N GLY A 188 30.94 19.23 -10.97
CA GLY A 188 31.43 18.53 -12.16
C GLY A 188 32.95 18.34 -12.13
N PHE A 189 33.70 19.41 -11.84
CA PHE A 189 35.15 19.34 -11.69
C PHE A 189 35.57 18.43 -10.51
N GLY A 190 34.86 18.52 -9.38
CA GLY A 190 35.10 17.67 -8.22
C GLY A 190 34.98 16.17 -8.53
N ARG A 191 34.03 15.75 -9.38
CA ARG A 191 33.88 14.34 -9.76
C ARG A 191 35.04 13.82 -10.63
N ILE A 192 35.63 14.70 -11.44
CA ILE A 192 36.84 14.38 -12.22
C ILE A 192 38.05 14.29 -11.28
N TYR A 193 38.21 15.27 -10.38
CA TYR A 193 39.29 15.32 -9.41
C TYR A 193 39.32 14.08 -8.49
N LEU A 194 38.16 13.65 -7.97
CA LEU A 194 38.02 12.47 -7.12
C LEU A 194 38.23 11.13 -7.87
N GLY A 195 38.42 11.16 -9.20
CA GLY A 195 38.63 9.97 -10.03
C GLY A 195 37.38 9.12 -10.22
N MET A 196 36.19 9.70 -10.04
CA MET A 196 34.91 9.00 -10.13
C MET A 196 34.33 9.01 -11.55
N HIS A 197 34.58 10.07 -12.31
CA HIS A 197 34.02 10.29 -13.65
C HIS A 197 35.05 10.90 -14.60
N SER A 198 34.89 10.63 -15.89
CA SER A 198 35.62 11.27 -16.98
C SER A 198 34.95 12.58 -17.42
N PRO A 199 35.67 13.49 -18.12
CA PRO A 199 35.07 14.65 -18.76
C PRO A 199 33.84 14.35 -19.62
N VAL A 200 33.84 13.28 -20.43
CA VAL A 200 32.67 12.88 -21.24
C VAL A 200 31.45 12.54 -20.37
N ASP A 201 31.65 11.93 -19.20
CA ASP A 201 30.56 11.62 -18.26
C ASP A 201 29.93 12.90 -17.68
N VAL A 202 30.77 13.89 -17.35
CA VAL A 202 30.35 15.18 -16.80
C VAL A 202 29.62 16.03 -17.86
N ILE A 203 30.16 16.09 -19.07
CA ILE A 203 29.52 16.79 -20.20
C ILE A 203 28.19 16.13 -20.56
N GLY A 204 28.14 14.78 -20.60
CA GLY A 204 26.90 14.04 -20.79
C GLY A 204 25.86 14.38 -19.72
N GLY A 205 26.26 14.37 -18.45
CA GLY A 205 25.39 14.74 -17.33
C GLY A 205 24.88 16.18 -17.42
N LEU A 206 25.72 17.12 -17.85
CA LEU A 206 25.35 18.51 -18.07
C LEU A 206 24.29 18.65 -19.18
N ILE A 207 24.51 18.04 -20.34
CA ILE A 207 23.59 18.09 -21.48
C ILE A 207 22.24 17.47 -21.10
N ILE A 208 22.25 16.26 -20.53
CA ILE A 208 21.04 15.56 -20.13
C ILE A 208 20.29 16.34 -19.05
N GLY A 209 21.00 16.88 -18.05
CA GLY A 209 20.42 17.71 -16.99
C GLY A 209 19.75 18.98 -17.54
N LEU A 210 20.40 19.67 -18.49
CA LEU A 210 19.80 20.86 -19.13
C LEU A 210 18.55 20.51 -19.93
N VAL A 211 18.54 19.38 -20.63
CA VAL A 211 17.36 18.89 -21.37
C VAL A 211 16.22 18.55 -20.40
N ILE A 212 16.49 17.80 -19.33
CA ILE A 212 15.48 17.45 -18.31
C ILE A 212 14.94 18.72 -17.65
N LEU A 213 15.81 19.65 -17.25
CA LEU A 213 15.41 20.92 -16.65
C LEU A 213 14.51 21.72 -17.61
N ARG A 214 14.87 21.84 -18.89
CA ARG A 214 14.07 22.55 -19.88
C ARG A 214 12.68 21.92 -20.04
N ILE A 215 12.60 20.60 -20.13
CA ILE A 215 11.31 19.87 -20.22
C ILE A 215 10.49 20.09 -18.95
N TRP A 216 11.12 19.99 -17.78
CA TRP A 216 10.45 20.20 -16.51
C TRP A 216 9.87 21.61 -16.40
N LEU A 217 10.62 22.64 -16.76
CA LEU A 217 10.13 24.03 -16.74
C LEU A 217 8.89 24.22 -17.65
N MET A 218 8.75 23.46 -18.74
CA MET A 218 7.55 23.52 -19.58
C MET A 218 6.34 22.79 -18.98
N VAL A 219 6.57 21.72 -18.21
CA VAL A 219 5.51 20.78 -17.80
C VAL A 219 5.14 20.88 -16.30
N HIS A 220 6.01 21.46 -15.47
CA HIS A 220 5.89 21.46 -14.00
C HIS A 220 4.54 22.00 -13.50
N HIS A 221 4.00 23.05 -14.13
CA HIS A 221 2.70 23.64 -13.77
C HIS A 221 1.53 22.67 -14.01
N HIS A 222 1.55 21.95 -15.14
CA HIS A 222 0.53 20.96 -15.47
C HIS A 222 0.59 19.76 -14.54
N VAL A 223 1.80 19.32 -14.20
CA VAL A 223 2.01 18.24 -13.22
C VAL A 223 1.53 18.67 -11.84
N ASP A 224 1.81 19.91 -11.43
CA ASP A 224 1.35 20.45 -10.15
C ASP A 224 -0.18 20.46 -10.06
N GLN A 225 -0.83 21.01 -11.08
CA GLN A 225 -2.29 21.06 -11.15
C GLN A 225 -2.88 19.65 -11.14
N PHE A 226 -2.32 18.72 -11.90
CA PHE A 226 -2.77 17.34 -11.89
C PHE A 226 -2.64 16.70 -10.50
N ILE A 227 -1.51 16.92 -9.81
CA ILE A 227 -1.29 16.33 -8.48
C ILE A 227 -2.21 16.93 -7.42
N VAL A 228 -2.63 18.19 -7.57
CA VAL A 228 -3.41 18.91 -6.57
C VAL A 228 -4.92 18.77 -6.77
N SER A 229 -5.39 18.82 -8.01
CA SER A 229 -6.83 18.86 -8.33
C SER A 229 -7.27 17.74 -9.27
N GLY A 230 -6.34 16.90 -9.74
CA GLY A 230 -6.65 15.83 -10.67
C GLY A 230 -7.49 14.71 -10.05
N GLN A 231 -8.20 13.98 -10.92
CA GLN A 231 -8.90 12.75 -10.56
C GLN A 231 -7.98 11.54 -10.79
N ASN A 232 -8.15 10.49 -9.97
CA ASN A 232 -7.40 9.23 -10.08
C ASN A 232 -5.87 9.38 -10.01
N VAL A 233 -5.36 10.42 -9.36
CA VAL A 233 -3.91 10.72 -9.28
C VAL A 233 -3.14 9.57 -8.66
N THR A 234 -3.61 9.04 -7.52
CA THR A 234 -2.93 7.99 -6.77
C THR A 234 -2.87 6.67 -7.53
N SER A 235 -3.97 6.27 -8.16
CA SER A 235 -4.03 5.03 -8.95
C SER A 235 -3.23 5.16 -10.25
N TYR A 236 -3.27 6.32 -10.91
CA TYR A 236 -2.43 6.62 -12.07
C TYR A 236 -0.95 6.58 -11.72
N TRP A 237 -0.52 7.27 -10.64
CA TRP A 237 0.89 7.29 -10.24
C TRP A 237 1.38 5.93 -9.75
N ALA A 238 0.54 5.14 -9.07
CA ALA A 238 0.89 3.77 -8.70
C ALA A 238 1.08 2.88 -9.93
N THR A 239 0.22 3.01 -10.94
CA THR A 239 0.34 2.30 -12.21
C THR A 239 1.59 2.74 -12.97
N LEU A 240 1.85 4.05 -13.03
CA LEU A 240 3.05 4.61 -13.63
C LEU A 240 4.31 4.09 -12.95
N SER A 241 4.38 4.15 -11.61
CA SER A 241 5.49 3.64 -10.83
C SER A 241 5.75 2.17 -11.13
N LEU A 242 4.70 1.34 -11.19
CA LEU A 242 4.84 -0.08 -11.53
C LEU A 242 5.37 -0.27 -12.96
N LEU A 243 4.81 0.44 -13.94
CA LEU A 243 5.26 0.35 -15.33
C LEU A 243 6.70 0.83 -15.53
N LEU A 244 7.13 1.87 -14.81
CA LEU A 244 8.52 2.35 -14.88
C LEU A 244 9.52 1.30 -14.40
N LEU A 245 9.17 0.49 -13.38
CA LEU A 245 10.02 -0.64 -12.96
C LEU A 245 10.22 -1.66 -14.10
N PHE A 246 9.19 -1.88 -14.93
CA PHE A 246 9.26 -2.80 -16.06
C PHE A 246 9.85 -2.18 -17.34
N ALA A 247 9.73 -0.86 -17.49
CA ALA A 247 10.30 -0.12 -18.62
C ALA A 247 11.83 0.08 -18.50
N TYR A 248 12.40 -0.21 -17.33
CA TYR A 248 13.82 -0.05 -17.07
C TYR A 248 14.68 -1.03 -17.90
N PRO A 249 15.80 -0.57 -18.52
CA PRO A 249 16.64 -1.41 -19.36
C PRO A 249 17.41 -2.45 -18.53
N THR A 250 17.60 -3.65 -19.07
CA THR A 250 18.44 -4.68 -18.42
C THR A 250 19.93 -4.32 -18.54
N PRO A 251 20.68 -4.10 -17.45
CA PRO A 251 22.10 -3.77 -17.51
C PRO A 251 22.95 -4.94 -18.02
N GLU A 252 24.21 -4.69 -18.39
CA GLU A 252 25.16 -5.74 -18.78
C GLU A 252 25.63 -6.57 -17.57
N PHE A 253 25.94 -5.89 -16.46
CA PHE A 253 26.24 -6.49 -15.16
C PHE A 253 25.28 -5.97 -14.09
N PRO A 254 24.98 -6.74 -13.03
CA PRO A 254 24.16 -6.25 -11.93
C PRO A 254 24.79 -5.02 -11.26
N THR A 255 24.04 -3.91 -11.22
CA THR A 255 24.44 -2.64 -10.60
C THR A 255 23.42 -2.22 -9.53
N PRO A 256 23.83 -1.40 -8.53
CA PRO A 256 22.89 -0.86 -7.53
C PRO A 256 21.94 0.19 -8.12
N SER A 257 22.15 0.64 -9.36
CA SER A 257 21.33 1.66 -10.04
C SER A 257 19.86 1.27 -10.17
N PHE A 258 19.55 -0.03 -10.35
CA PHE A 258 18.17 -0.51 -10.33
C PHE A 258 17.51 -0.32 -8.94
N GLU A 259 18.28 -0.44 -7.86
CA GLU A 259 17.75 -0.27 -6.51
C GLU A 259 17.53 1.22 -6.16
N TYR A 260 18.40 2.11 -6.63
CA TYR A 260 18.27 3.56 -6.41
C TYR A 260 17.06 4.14 -7.12
N HIS A 261 16.86 3.84 -8.41
CA HIS A 261 15.67 4.34 -9.11
C HIS A 261 14.38 3.79 -8.48
N THR A 262 14.38 2.54 -7.98
CA THR A 262 13.22 1.96 -7.31
C THR A 262 12.91 2.69 -6.00
N ALA A 263 13.92 3.08 -5.24
CA ALA A 263 13.75 3.90 -4.04
C ALA A 263 13.14 5.27 -4.39
N PHE A 264 13.67 5.99 -5.39
CA PHE A 264 13.15 7.30 -5.81
C PHE A 264 11.74 7.22 -6.41
N ASN A 265 11.43 6.16 -7.15
CA ASN A 265 10.09 5.89 -7.65
C ASN A 265 9.09 5.68 -6.50
N GLY A 266 9.52 4.96 -5.44
CA GLY A 266 8.77 4.86 -4.19
C GLY A 266 8.57 6.23 -3.53
N VAL A 267 9.63 7.04 -3.41
CA VAL A 267 9.54 8.41 -2.89
C VAL A 267 8.49 9.22 -3.66
N ALA A 268 8.54 9.20 -4.99
CA ALA A 268 7.59 9.93 -5.84
C ALA A 268 6.13 9.50 -5.58
N LEU A 269 5.86 8.19 -5.50
CA LEU A 269 4.54 7.67 -5.17
C LEU A 269 4.06 8.13 -3.79
N GLY A 270 4.93 8.08 -2.77
CA GLY A 270 4.58 8.49 -1.41
C GLY A 270 4.29 10.00 -1.29
N ILE A 271 5.05 10.85 -1.98
CA ILE A 271 4.77 12.30 -2.05
C ILE A 271 3.44 12.56 -2.75
N VAL A 272 3.24 12.00 -3.94
CA VAL A 272 2.02 12.25 -4.73
C VAL A 272 0.77 11.77 -3.99
N SER A 273 0.83 10.57 -3.39
CA SER A 273 -0.29 10.06 -2.60
C SER A 273 -0.54 10.83 -1.31
N GLY A 274 0.52 11.23 -0.60
CA GLY A 274 0.39 11.99 0.63
C GLY A 274 -0.10 13.42 0.38
N VAL A 275 0.44 14.12 -0.62
CA VAL A 275 0.00 15.47 -0.99
C VAL A 275 -1.44 15.46 -1.47
N GLN A 276 -1.85 14.53 -2.33
CA GLN A 276 -3.24 14.47 -2.80
C GLN A 276 -4.24 14.26 -1.65
N GLN A 277 -3.87 13.48 -0.63
CA GLN A 277 -4.72 13.23 0.54
C GLN A 277 -4.84 14.45 1.46
N THR A 278 -3.77 15.24 1.62
CA THR A 278 -3.71 16.31 2.63
C THR A 278 -3.49 17.70 2.06
N TYR A 279 -3.67 17.89 0.75
CA TYR A 279 -3.37 19.17 0.09
C TYR A 279 -4.09 20.35 0.76
N LEU A 280 -5.42 20.22 0.93
CA LEU A 280 -6.26 21.25 1.53
C LEU A 280 -5.89 21.53 2.99
N GLN A 281 -5.28 20.57 3.70
CA GLN A 281 -4.92 20.72 5.11
C GLN A 281 -3.53 21.32 5.29
N PHE A 282 -2.51 20.80 4.60
CA PHE A 282 -1.10 21.07 4.91
C PHE A 282 -0.26 21.62 3.75
N HIS A 283 -0.74 21.59 2.50
CA HIS A 283 0.10 21.92 1.32
C HIS A 283 -0.47 23.01 0.41
N HIS A 284 -1.59 23.62 0.80
CA HIS A 284 -2.18 24.75 0.10
C HIS A 284 -1.29 26.01 0.18
N GLU A 285 -1.52 26.98 -0.70
CA GLU A 285 -0.59 28.12 -0.85
C GLU A 285 -0.54 29.07 0.37
N ASN A 286 -1.57 29.04 1.21
CA ASN A 286 -1.71 29.90 2.40
C ASN A 286 -1.04 29.33 3.67
N VAL A 287 -0.31 28.22 3.57
CA VAL A 287 0.38 27.61 4.71
C VAL A 287 1.46 28.56 5.25
N PRO A 288 1.61 28.69 6.59
CA PRO A 288 2.69 29.47 7.20
C PRO A 288 4.07 29.06 6.69
N ARG A 289 4.84 30.04 6.21
CA ARG A 289 6.18 29.85 5.65
C ARG A 289 7.26 30.26 6.62
N LEU A 290 8.44 29.68 6.48
CA LEU A 290 9.60 30.04 7.30
C LEU A 290 9.85 31.55 7.19
N PHE A 291 10.03 32.20 8.34
CA PHE A 291 10.18 33.66 8.50
C PHE A 291 8.89 34.49 8.42
N THR A 292 7.69 33.87 8.37
CA THR A 292 6.44 34.58 8.64
C THR A 292 6.14 34.60 10.15
N PRO A 293 5.38 35.60 10.67
CA PRO A 293 5.07 35.68 12.09
C PRO A 293 4.34 34.44 12.64
N GLN A 294 3.67 33.67 11.77
CA GLN A 294 2.99 32.42 12.10
C GLN A 294 3.94 31.21 12.23
N LEU A 295 5.13 31.24 11.62
CA LEU A 295 6.13 30.16 11.69
C LEU A 295 7.51 30.72 12.06
N THR A 296 7.72 30.89 13.36
CA THR A 296 9.02 31.32 13.91
C THR A 296 10.09 30.24 13.72
N LEU A 297 11.36 30.66 13.70
CA LEU A 297 12.51 29.74 13.60
C LEU A 297 12.47 28.66 14.70
N GLY A 298 12.08 29.03 15.92
CA GLY A 298 11.94 28.08 17.03
C GLY A 298 10.88 27.01 16.78
N LEU A 299 9.73 27.38 16.22
CA LEU A 299 8.68 26.42 15.85
C LEU A 299 9.14 25.51 14.71
N TYR A 300 9.84 26.07 13.72
CA TYR A 300 10.42 25.27 12.63
C TYR A 300 11.44 24.23 13.16
N MET A 301 12.30 24.61 14.09
CA MET A 301 13.22 23.66 14.74
C MET A 301 12.47 22.56 15.51
N ARG A 302 11.33 22.87 16.15
CA ARG A 302 10.46 21.85 16.77
C ARG A 302 9.84 20.90 15.75
N ARG A 303 9.39 21.41 14.59
CA ARG A 303 8.89 20.58 13.49
C ARG A 303 9.97 19.61 13.00
N MET A 304 11.21 20.06 12.86
CA MET A 304 12.35 19.21 12.50
C MET A 304 12.65 18.15 13.57
N ALA A 305 12.68 18.54 14.84
CA ALA A 305 13.00 17.66 15.96
C ALA A 305 12.02 16.49 16.08
N ILE A 306 10.75 16.67 15.69
CA ILE A 306 9.74 15.60 15.67
C ILE A 306 9.69 14.90 14.31
N GLY A 307 9.81 15.65 13.23
CA GLY A 307 9.72 15.14 11.88
C GLY A 307 10.81 14.12 11.56
N ILE A 308 12.08 14.43 11.85
CA ILE A 308 13.21 13.55 11.51
C ILE A 308 13.09 12.17 12.21
N PRO A 309 12.88 12.07 13.54
CA PRO A 309 12.67 10.78 14.18
C PRO A 309 11.45 10.04 13.61
N THR A 310 10.34 10.74 13.35
CA THR A 310 9.11 10.12 12.85
C THR A 310 9.31 9.49 11.46
N ILE A 311 9.94 10.19 10.52
CA ILE A 311 10.20 9.61 9.18
C ILE A 311 11.15 8.41 9.26
N LEU A 312 12.11 8.40 10.19
CA LEU A 312 13.03 7.27 10.39
C LEU A 312 12.32 6.07 11.01
N VAL A 313 11.40 6.30 11.97
CA VAL A 313 10.55 5.24 12.53
C VAL A 313 9.67 4.65 11.44
N VAL A 314 8.99 5.47 10.63
CA VAL A 314 8.16 4.98 9.52
C VAL A 314 9.01 4.22 8.48
N LYS A 315 10.22 4.70 8.17
CA LYS A 315 11.17 3.99 7.31
C LYS A 315 11.46 2.58 7.84
N LEU A 316 11.72 2.45 9.15
CA LEU A 316 12.01 1.16 9.78
C LEU A 316 10.78 0.25 9.81
N CYS A 317 9.62 0.77 10.21
CA CYS A 317 8.36 0.04 10.24
C CYS A 317 7.96 -0.44 8.84
N SER A 318 8.06 0.43 7.83
CA SER A 318 7.73 0.10 6.43
C SER A 318 8.66 -0.98 5.88
N LYS A 319 9.97 -0.90 6.18
CA LYS A 319 10.94 -1.95 5.82
C LYS A 319 10.58 -3.28 6.45
N ASN A 320 10.29 -3.29 7.76
CA ASN A 320 9.94 -4.52 8.48
C ASN A 320 8.63 -5.10 7.97
N LEU A 321 7.58 -4.30 7.81
CA LEU A 321 6.30 -4.75 7.27
C LEU A 321 6.46 -5.33 5.86
N SER A 322 7.22 -4.66 4.99
CA SER A 322 7.45 -5.10 3.60
C SER A 322 8.20 -6.44 3.54
N LYS A 323 9.16 -6.67 4.46
CA LYS A 323 9.85 -7.96 4.58
C LYS A 323 8.90 -9.12 4.88
N TRP A 324 7.79 -8.87 5.56
CA TRP A 324 6.78 -9.89 5.85
C TRP A 324 5.76 -10.02 4.72
N VAL A 325 5.25 -8.90 4.20
CA VAL A 325 4.13 -8.88 3.26
C VAL A 325 4.55 -9.33 1.86
N LEU A 326 5.68 -8.84 1.33
CA LEU A 326 6.05 -9.09 -0.07
C LEU A 326 6.31 -10.57 -0.37
N PRO A 327 7.11 -11.32 0.42
CA PRO A 327 7.30 -12.75 0.16
C PRO A 327 5.99 -13.53 0.18
N VAL A 328 5.10 -13.18 1.11
CA VAL A 328 3.78 -13.82 1.24
C VAL A 328 2.94 -13.54 -0.01
N VAL A 329 2.87 -12.30 -0.47
CA VAL A 329 2.12 -11.92 -1.67
C VAL A 329 2.71 -12.55 -2.94
N CYS A 330 4.03 -12.57 -3.09
CA CYS A 330 4.67 -13.20 -4.25
C CYS A 330 4.42 -14.72 -4.25
N ASN A 331 4.51 -15.39 -3.10
CA ASN A 331 4.22 -16.82 -2.99
C ASN A 331 2.74 -17.14 -3.26
N THR A 332 1.79 -16.31 -2.82
CA THR A 332 0.36 -16.52 -3.10
C THR A 332 0.02 -16.32 -4.57
N LEU A 333 0.72 -15.42 -5.25
CA LEU A 333 0.60 -15.21 -6.69
C LEU A 333 1.38 -16.24 -7.54
N GLY A 334 2.11 -17.16 -6.89
CA GLY A 334 2.94 -18.16 -7.56
C GLY A 334 4.15 -17.56 -8.30
N ILE A 335 4.58 -16.36 -7.90
CA ILE A 335 5.72 -15.66 -8.47
C ILE A 335 7.00 -16.17 -7.79
N PRO A 336 7.95 -16.76 -8.53
CA PRO A 336 9.23 -17.18 -7.96
C PRO A 336 9.99 -15.98 -7.40
N ILE A 337 10.53 -16.09 -6.18
CA ILE A 337 11.24 -15.02 -5.48
C ILE A 337 12.73 -15.29 -5.49
N ARG A 338 13.52 -14.22 -5.63
CA ARG A 338 14.95 -14.17 -5.31
C ARG A 338 15.16 -13.11 -4.22
N SER A 339 16.06 -13.37 -3.29
CA SER A 339 16.57 -12.36 -2.36
C SER A 339 18.07 -12.55 -2.21
N SER A 340 18.81 -11.45 -2.20
CA SER A 340 20.26 -11.42 -1.95
C SER A 340 20.59 -11.47 -0.46
N SER A 341 19.63 -11.12 0.40
CA SER A 341 19.82 -10.93 1.84
C SER A 341 19.02 -11.91 2.73
N TYR A 342 18.07 -12.66 2.17
CA TYR A 342 17.01 -13.33 2.95
C TYR A 342 16.92 -14.85 2.80
N ILE A 343 18.06 -15.55 2.72
CA ILE A 343 18.09 -17.01 2.93
C ILE A 343 19.20 -17.33 3.94
N PRO A 344 18.97 -17.14 5.25
CA PRO A 344 19.26 -18.26 6.17
C PRO A 344 18.33 -18.39 7.39
N ALA A 345 17.27 -17.59 7.54
CA ALA A 345 16.46 -17.62 8.78
C ALA A 345 15.38 -18.72 8.83
N LEU A 346 15.03 -19.34 7.70
CA LEU A 346 14.04 -20.43 7.64
C LEU A 346 14.68 -21.82 7.46
N THR A 347 15.98 -21.91 7.25
CA THR A 347 16.71 -23.18 7.03
C THR A 347 17.56 -23.64 8.21
N VAL A 348 17.69 -22.86 9.29
CA VAL A 348 18.51 -23.22 10.45
C VAL A 348 17.67 -23.24 11.71
N LYS A 349 16.98 -24.37 11.95
CA LYS A 349 16.56 -24.86 13.29
C LYS A 349 16.07 -26.31 13.30
N THR A 350 16.56 -27.16 12.39
CA THR A 350 16.27 -28.61 12.37
C THR A 350 17.55 -29.47 12.42
N ALA A 351 18.62 -28.95 13.02
CA ALA A 351 19.73 -29.77 13.47
C ALA A 351 20.13 -29.32 14.89
N ASP A 352 20.11 -30.29 15.81
CA ASP A 352 20.63 -30.26 17.18
C ASP A 352 19.91 -29.40 18.24
N LYS A 353 18.98 -30.04 18.96
CA LYS A 353 19.21 -30.45 20.37
C LYS A 353 18.00 -31.21 20.93
N LYS A 354 18.15 -32.53 21.06
CA LYS A 354 17.58 -33.28 22.18
C LYS A 354 18.27 -32.77 23.46
N ASN A 355 17.51 -32.17 24.38
CA ASN A 355 17.55 -32.44 25.82
C ASN A 355 16.72 -31.40 26.59
N ASP A 356 16.05 -31.91 27.62
CA ASP A 356 15.17 -31.25 28.58
C ASP A 356 15.70 -29.90 29.10
N THR A 357 14.81 -28.91 29.21
CA THR A 357 14.39 -28.32 30.51
C THR A 357 13.44 -27.12 30.31
N LYS A 358 12.44 -27.07 31.20
CA LYS A 358 11.41 -26.04 31.45
C LYS A 358 11.71 -24.62 30.93
N ARG A 359 10.87 -24.10 30.04
CA ARG A 359 10.80 -22.66 29.74
C ARG A 359 9.84 -21.96 30.70
N GLN A 360 10.35 -21.01 31.46
CA GLN A 360 9.54 -20.00 32.15
C GLN A 360 8.99 -18.97 31.14
N PRO A 361 7.75 -18.46 31.31
CA PRO A 361 7.22 -17.41 30.46
C PRO A 361 7.80 -16.03 30.82
N GLY A 362 8.04 -15.21 29.80
CA GLY A 362 8.60 -13.86 29.92
C GLY A 362 7.65 -12.84 30.55
N TYR A 363 8.24 -11.76 31.07
CA TYR A 363 7.62 -10.72 31.89
C TYR A 363 6.37 -10.02 31.30
N LEU A 364 6.15 -10.08 29.98
CA LEU A 364 4.97 -9.48 29.32
C LEU A 364 3.67 -10.30 29.44
N ASN A 365 3.75 -11.57 29.82
CA ASN A 365 2.56 -12.39 30.09
C ASN A 365 1.89 -12.11 31.44
N LYS A 366 2.47 -11.25 32.28
CA LYS A 366 1.93 -10.94 33.62
C LYS A 366 1.09 -9.67 33.67
N VAL A 367 1.15 -8.81 32.66
CA VAL A 367 0.45 -7.50 32.66
C VAL A 367 -0.92 -7.58 32.00
N LEU A 368 -1.10 -8.51 31.07
CA LEU A 368 -2.41 -8.89 30.56
C LEU A 368 -2.82 -10.18 31.28
N LEU A 369 -3.79 -10.08 32.19
CA LEU A 369 -4.50 -11.22 32.79
C LEU A 369 -5.19 -12.04 31.69
N PHE A 370 -4.42 -12.87 30.98
CA PHE A 370 -4.96 -13.92 30.13
C PHE A 370 -5.14 -15.16 31.01
N PRO A 371 -6.37 -15.67 31.21
CA PRO A 371 -6.58 -16.99 31.75
C PRO A 371 -5.82 -18.01 30.89
N GLN A 372 -5.12 -18.92 31.56
CA GLN A 372 -4.16 -19.84 30.95
C GLN A 372 -4.81 -21.14 30.46
N ASP A 373 -6.11 -21.10 30.18
CA ASP A 373 -6.85 -22.21 29.63
C ASP A 373 -7.00 -22.02 28.12
N SER A 374 -6.60 -23.05 27.38
CA SER A 374 -6.62 -23.08 25.92
C SER A 374 -8.02 -22.78 25.39
N TYR A 375 -8.21 -21.60 24.81
CA TYR A 375 -9.41 -21.29 24.04
C TYR A 375 -9.43 -22.15 22.78
N ASP A 376 -10.27 -23.19 22.76
CA ASP A 376 -10.68 -23.84 21.51
C ASP A 376 -11.59 -22.86 20.77
N VAL A 377 -11.11 -22.40 19.63
CA VAL A 377 -11.76 -21.38 18.79
C VAL A 377 -12.76 -22.09 17.88
N ASP A 378 -13.86 -22.63 18.44
CA ASP A 378 -14.93 -23.30 17.69
C ASP A 378 -16.26 -23.22 18.46
N THR A 379 -16.77 -22.01 18.72
CA THR A 379 -17.86 -21.85 19.71
C THR A 379 -18.71 -20.57 19.59
N GLY A 380 -20.05 -20.65 19.47
CA GLY A 380 -20.73 -19.96 18.39
C GLY A 380 -21.96 -19.01 18.41
N ASN A 381 -23.23 -19.37 18.66
CA ASN A 381 -24.36 -18.40 18.70
C ASN A 381 -24.83 -18.16 20.16
N VAL A 382 -24.67 -16.93 20.68
CA VAL A 382 -24.65 -16.63 22.12
C VAL A 382 -25.84 -17.25 22.87
N ILE A 383 -27.05 -17.11 22.32
CA ILE A 383 -28.27 -17.62 22.97
C ILE A 383 -28.36 -19.15 22.89
N LYS A 384 -27.96 -19.73 21.76
CA LYS A 384 -27.98 -21.19 21.56
C LYS A 384 -26.99 -21.88 22.47
N ASP A 385 -25.81 -21.31 22.60
CA ASP A 385 -24.72 -21.84 23.42
C ASP A 385 -24.96 -21.58 24.92
N LEU A 386 -25.62 -20.48 25.28
CA LEU A 386 -26.05 -20.23 26.65
C LEU A 386 -27.16 -21.18 27.11
N VAL A 387 -28.11 -21.50 26.24
CA VAL A 387 -29.24 -22.38 26.57
C VAL A 387 -28.90 -23.87 26.37
N SER A 388 -27.99 -24.18 25.45
CA SER A 388 -27.49 -25.54 25.15
C SER A 388 -28.59 -26.60 24.99
N ALA A 389 -29.76 -26.20 24.46
CA ALA A 389 -30.89 -27.12 24.32
C ALA A 389 -30.67 -28.11 23.16
N PRO A 390 -30.85 -29.42 23.39
CA PRO A 390 -30.66 -30.42 22.36
C PRO A 390 -31.73 -30.32 21.26
N ARG A 391 -31.36 -30.65 20.03
CA ARG A 391 -32.31 -30.83 18.92
C ARG A 391 -33.19 -32.06 19.14
N PRO A 392 -34.36 -32.17 18.48
CA PRO A 392 -35.19 -33.37 18.53
C PRO A 392 -34.42 -34.65 18.18
N SER A 393 -34.59 -35.69 18.99
CA SER A 393 -33.90 -36.97 18.83
C SER A 393 -34.32 -37.71 17.55
N CYS A 394 -33.33 -38.22 16.82
CA CYS A 394 -33.51 -39.02 15.61
C CYS A 394 -32.75 -40.33 15.79
N PRO A 395 -33.41 -41.52 15.81
CA PRO A 395 -34.84 -41.80 15.64
C PRO A 395 -35.72 -41.39 16.85
N PRO A 396 -37.06 -41.23 16.69
CA PRO A 396 -37.92 -41.66 15.57
C PRO A 396 -38.14 -40.61 14.47
N ILE A 397 -37.63 -39.38 14.60
CA ILE A 397 -37.83 -38.30 13.61
C ILE A 397 -36.89 -38.51 12.40
N ARG A 398 -37.39 -38.35 11.18
CA ARG A 398 -36.58 -38.39 9.94
C ARG A 398 -36.10 -36.98 9.60
N ARG A 399 -34.81 -36.70 9.79
CA ARG A 399 -34.19 -35.43 9.41
C ARG A 399 -33.93 -35.39 7.90
N VAL A 400 -34.41 -34.33 7.24
CA VAL A 400 -34.22 -34.13 5.80
C VAL A 400 -33.19 -33.02 5.61
N THR A 401 -31.98 -33.36 5.16
CA THR A 401 -30.91 -32.42 4.81
C THR A 401 -30.59 -32.52 3.32
N ALA A 402 -30.68 -31.41 2.60
CA ALA A 402 -30.46 -31.32 1.16
C ALA A 402 -29.08 -30.74 0.79
N THR A 403 -28.48 -29.91 1.66
CA THR A 403 -27.16 -29.30 1.42
C THR A 403 -26.14 -29.66 2.51
N GLU A 404 -24.85 -29.48 2.20
CA GLU A 404 -23.75 -29.67 3.18
C GLU A 404 -23.91 -28.70 4.37
N ASP A 405 -24.28 -27.45 4.11
CA ASP A 405 -24.59 -26.46 5.14
C ASP A 405 -25.71 -26.94 6.08
N GLU A 406 -26.73 -27.64 5.58
CA GLU A 406 -27.81 -28.17 6.42
C GLU A 406 -27.36 -29.34 7.30
N LYS A 407 -26.32 -30.09 6.90
CA LYS A 407 -25.69 -31.12 7.72
C LYS A 407 -24.84 -30.49 8.83
N GLU A 408 -24.09 -29.42 8.55
CA GLU A 408 -23.34 -28.67 9.56
C GLU A 408 -24.28 -27.98 10.56
N ASN A 409 -25.34 -27.35 10.07
CA ASN A 409 -26.37 -26.73 10.91
C ASN A 409 -27.05 -27.74 11.85
N ALA A 410 -27.11 -29.02 11.46
CA ALA A 410 -27.65 -30.10 12.28
C ALA A 410 -26.82 -30.44 13.52
N LEU A 411 -25.57 -29.95 13.60
CA LEU A 411 -24.66 -30.08 14.74
C LEU A 411 -24.85 -28.96 15.79
N GLU A 412 -25.54 -27.87 15.45
CA GLU A 412 -25.84 -26.79 16.40
C GLU A 412 -26.96 -27.16 17.39
N TYR A 413 -27.05 -26.45 18.52
CA TYR A 413 -28.18 -26.52 19.44
C TYR A 413 -29.52 -26.09 18.81
N GLY A 414 -30.60 -26.64 19.36
CA GLY A 414 -31.97 -26.51 18.85
C GLY A 414 -32.64 -25.19 19.22
N PHE A 415 -32.48 -24.73 20.45
CA PHE A 415 -33.14 -23.51 20.95
C PHE A 415 -32.20 -22.30 20.89
N SER A 416 -32.58 -21.14 20.36
CA SER A 416 -33.81 -20.83 19.61
C SER A 416 -33.63 -21.06 18.10
N SER A 417 -34.75 -21.11 17.35
CA SER A 417 -34.70 -21.23 15.89
C SER A 417 -34.17 -19.92 15.25
N SER A 418 -32.89 -19.92 14.85
CA SER A 418 -32.22 -18.79 14.19
C SER A 418 -32.89 -18.39 12.88
N HIS A 419 -33.36 -19.37 12.09
CA HIS A 419 -34.10 -19.08 10.85
C HIS A 419 -35.42 -18.36 11.09
N THR A 420 -36.16 -18.78 12.12
CA THR A 420 -37.43 -18.13 12.48
C THR A 420 -37.18 -16.72 13.00
N LEU A 421 -36.19 -16.57 13.90
CA LEU A 421 -35.78 -15.28 14.45
C LEU A 421 -35.34 -14.30 13.36
N ASN A 422 -34.42 -14.71 12.48
CA ASN A 422 -33.93 -13.88 11.38
C ASN A 422 -35.06 -13.50 10.42
N THR A 423 -36.01 -14.41 10.18
CA THR A 423 -37.16 -14.15 9.33
C THR A 423 -38.06 -13.08 9.93
N VAL A 424 -38.36 -13.13 11.24
CA VAL A 424 -39.14 -12.10 11.95
C VAL A 424 -38.48 -10.73 11.84
N CYS A 425 -37.17 -10.65 12.12
CA CYS A 425 -36.43 -9.39 12.04
C CYS A 425 -36.40 -8.85 10.60
N LEU A 426 -36.10 -9.71 9.61
CA LEU A 426 -36.01 -9.31 8.21
C LEU A 426 -37.36 -8.84 7.67
N SER A 427 -38.42 -9.61 7.86
CA SER A 427 -39.76 -9.27 7.36
C SER A 427 -40.31 -8.03 8.05
N GLY A 428 -40.07 -7.88 9.36
CA GLY A 428 -40.49 -6.72 10.14
C GLY A 428 -39.79 -5.43 9.71
N CYS A 429 -38.46 -5.46 9.57
CA CYS A 429 -37.70 -4.32 9.08
C CYS A 429 -38.08 -3.96 7.65
N LEU A 430 -38.19 -4.95 6.75
CA LEU A 430 -38.58 -4.71 5.36
C LEU A 430 -39.96 -4.07 5.26
N LEU A 431 -40.94 -4.57 6.03
CA LEU A 431 -42.28 -4.00 6.08
C LEU A 431 -42.24 -2.54 6.56
N HIS A 432 -41.53 -2.26 7.65
CA HIS A 432 -41.39 -0.89 8.16
C HIS A 432 -40.78 0.07 7.14
N TYR A 433 -39.66 -0.30 6.51
CA TYR A 433 -39.01 0.54 5.50
C TYR A 433 -39.86 0.74 4.25
N VAL A 434 -40.62 -0.27 3.82
CA VAL A 434 -41.52 -0.15 2.67
C VAL A 434 -42.69 0.78 2.99
N LEU A 435 -43.28 0.66 4.19
CA LEU A 435 -44.38 1.53 4.63
C LEU A 435 -43.93 2.99 4.77
N ASP A 436 -42.75 3.22 5.36
CA ASP A 436 -42.13 4.54 5.47
C ASP A 436 -41.83 5.13 4.09
N TYR A 437 -41.35 4.31 3.15
CA TYR A 437 -41.04 4.75 1.78
C TYR A 437 -42.29 5.18 1.00
N ILE A 438 -43.38 4.41 1.10
CA ILE A 438 -44.63 4.74 0.40
C ILE A 438 -45.39 5.86 1.13
N ASN A 439 -44.94 6.26 2.33
CA ASN A 439 -45.66 7.16 3.24
C ASN A 439 -47.12 6.72 3.43
N CYS A 440 -47.32 5.40 3.47
CA CYS A 440 -48.65 4.79 3.45
C CYS A 440 -49.24 4.82 4.85
N ARG A 441 -50.32 5.60 5.03
CA ARG A 441 -51.13 5.64 6.26
C ARG A 441 -52.45 4.87 6.14
N ASP A 442 -52.65 4.12 5.06
CA ASP A 442 -53.84 3.30 4.87
C ASP A 442 -53.73 2.01 5.68
N ASP A 443 -54.60 1.88 6.68
CA ASP A 443 -54.69 0.71 7.57
C ASP A 443 -54.88 -0.60 6.78
N SER A 444 -55.51 -0.55 5.61
CA SER A 444 -55.77 -1.73 4.76
C SER A 444 -54.48 -2.28 4.16
N LEU A 445 -53.60 -1.40 3.68
CA LEU A 445 -52.31 -1.78 3.08
C LEU A 445 -51.31 -2.22 4.14
N ILE A 446 -51.33 -1.58 5.31
CA ILE A 446 -50.56 -2.01 6.48
C ILE A 446 -50.98 -3.42 6.90
N LEU A 447 -52.30 -3.68 6.99
CA LEU A 447 -52.84 -4.99 7.33
C LEU A 447 -52.43 -6.08 6.32
N ILE A 448 -52.46 -5.77 5.02
CA ILE A 448 -51.99 -6.69 3.97
C ILE A 448 -50.51 -7.00 4.14
N GLY A 449 -49.67 -5.98 4.35
CA GLY A 449 -48.23 -6.15 4.55
C GLY A 449 -47.89 -6.97 5.80
N VAL A 450 -48.57 -6.70 6.93
CA VAL A 450 -48.45 -7.49 8.16
C VAL A 450 -48.88 -8.93 7.92
N THR A 451 -50.00 -9.15 7.22
CA THR A 451 -50.51 -10.51 6.91
C THR A 451 -49.50 -11.30 6.08
N ILE A 452 -48.89 -10.68 5.06
CA ILE A 452 -47.85 -11.30 4.23
C ILE A 452 -46.62 -11.65 5.08
N ALA A 453 -46.17 -10.74 5.94
CA ALA A 453 -45.03 -10.97 6.83
C ALA A 453 -45.31 -12.12 7.82
N CYS A 454 -46.49 -12.14 8.46
CA CYS A 454 -46.91 -13.21 9.37
C CYS A 454 -47.00 -14.57 8.66
N LEU A 455 -47.53 -14.59 7.43
CA LEU A 455 -47.60 -15.81 6.62
C LEU A 455 -46.20 -16.33 6.28
N PHE A 456 -45.26 -15.46 5.92
CA PHE A 456 -43.88 -15.85 5.63
C PHE A 456 -43.15 -16.39 6.87
N VAL A 457 -43.30 -15.74 8.02
CA VAL A 457 -42.76 -16.21 9.30
C VAL A 457 -43.36 -17.57 9.68
N GLY A 458 -44.67 -17.75 9.52
CA GLY A 458 -45.37 -19.00 9.79
C GLY A 458 -44.90 -20.15 8.88
N LEU A 459 -44.76 -19.90 7.58
CA LEU A 459 -44.24 -20.88 6.63
C LEU A 459 -42.80 -21.29 6.95
N MET A 460 -41.94 -20.34 7.31
CA MET A 460 -40.56 -20.64 7.72
C MET A 460 -40.53 -21.50 8.99
N GLY A 461 -41.31 -21.13 10.01
CA GLY A 461 -41.40 -21.89 11.27
C GLY A 461 -41.91 -23.32 11.03
N PHE A 462 -42.99 -23.47 10.25
CA PHE A 462 -43.53 -24.77 9.87
C PHE A 462 -42.51 -25.60 9.08
N GLY A 463 -41.79 -24.98 8.13
CA GLY A 463 -40.74 -25.65 7.36
C GLY A 463 -39.63 -26.22 8.24
N ARG A 464 -39.22 -25.51 9.31
CA ARG A 464 -38.17 -25.99 10.24
C ARG A 464 -38.62 -27.16 11.12
N ILE A 465 -39.91 -27.20 11.47
CA ILE A 465 -40.53 -28.33 12.17
C ILE A 465 -40.67 -29.52 11.21
N TYR A 466 -41.16 -29.28 10.00
CA TYR A 466 -41.38 -30.30 8.97
C TYR A 466 -40.09 -31.02 8.56
N LEU A 467 -38.97 -30.30 8.47
CA LEU A 467 -37.65 -30.88 8.18
C LEU A 467 -37.05 -31.67 9.37
N GLY A 468 -37.72 -31.68 10.52
CA GLY A 468 -37.25 -32.35 11.74
C GLY A 468 -36.04 -31.66 12.39
N MET A 469 -35.80 -30.39 12.06
CA MET A 469 -34.62 -29.64 12.53
C MET A 469 -34.87 -28.96 13.88
N HIS A 470 -36.09 -28.54 14.16
CA HIS A 470 -36.46 -27.79 15.36
C HIS A 470 -37.78 -28.30 15.96
N SER A 471 -37.89 -28.23 17.28
CA SER A 471 -39.13 -28.45 17.99
C SER A 471 -40.05 -27.22 17.91
N PRO A 472 -41.36 -27.36 18.19
CA PRO A 472 -42.25 -26.20 18.25
C PRO A 472 -41.80 -25.13 19.26
N ILE A 473 -41.17 -25.54 20.37
CA ILE A 473 -40.70 -24.59 21.39
C ILE A 473 -39.50 -23.77 20.90
N ASP A 474 -38.63 -24.35 20.05
CA ASP A 474 -37.51 -23.65 19.43
C ASP A 474 -37.99 -22.55 18.47
N VAL A 475 -39.06 -22.84 17.72
CA VAL A 475 -39.69 -21.90 16.79
C VAL A 475 -40.39 -20.77 17.54
N ILE A 476 -41.14 -21.10 18.60
CA ILE A 476 -41.79 -20.10 19.47
C ILE A 476 -40.74 -19.22 20.15
N GLY A 477 -39.66 -19.80 20.68
CA GLY A 477 -38.54 -19.05 21.24
C GLY A 477 -37.89 -18.11 20.23
N GLY A 478 -37.68 -18.57 18.99
CA GLY A 478 -37.16 -17.75 17.90
C GLY A 478 -38.09 -16.58 17.56
N LEU A 479 -39.41 -16.79 17.57
CA LEU A 479 -40.41 -15.76 17.33
C LEU A 479 -40.40 -14.68 18.43
N VAL A 480 -40.42 -15.07 19.70
CA VAL A 480 -40.44 -14.14 20.84
C VAL A 480 -39.16 -13.31 20.87
N ILE A 481 -37.99 -13.94 20.78
CA ILE A 481 -36.71 -13.24 20.80
C ILE A 481 -36.59 -12.33 19.56
N GLY A 482 -37.02 -12.79 18.39
CA GLY A 482 -37.04 -11.99 17.17
C GLY A 482 -37.89 -10.73 17.29
N LEU A 483 -39.09 -10.82 17.89
CA LEU A 483 -39.96 -9.66 18.12
C LEU A 483 -39.35 -8.66 19.11
N VAL A 484 -38.68 -9.14 20.16
CA VAL A 484 -37.98 -8.28 21.12
C VAL A 484 -36.82 -7.55 20.45
N ILE A 485 -35.98 -8.26 19.68
CA ILE A 485 -34.86 -7.67 18.94
C ILE A 485 -35.36 -6.66 17.92
N LEU A 486 -36.41 -7.00 17.16
CA LEU A 486 -37.04 -6.10 16.20
C LEU A 486 -37.53 -4.83 16.89
N ARG A 487 -38.21 -4.94 18.04
CA ARG A 487 -38.69 -3.77 18.79
C ARG A 487 -37.54 -2.88 19.25
N ILE A 488 -36.46 -3.45 19.77
CA ILE A 488 -35.27 -2.70 20.19
C ILE A 488 -34.62 -2.02 18.99
N TRP A 489 -34.45 -2.73 17.88
CA TRP A 489 -33.88 -2.19 16.65
C TRP A 489 -34.70 -0.99 16.14
N LEU A 490 -36.02 -1.13 16.04
CA LEU A 490 -36.89 -0.05 15.58
C LEU A 490 -36.80 1.21 16.46
N MET A 491 -36.51 1.08 17.75
CA MET A 491 -36.30 2.24 18.64
C MET A 491 -34.95 2.94 18.42
N VAL A 492 -33.92 2.21 18.00
CA VAL A 492 -32.51 2.69 18.02
C VAL A 492 -31.93 2.91 16.62
N HIS A 493 -32.52 2.32 15.57
CA HIS A 493 -31.95 2.28 14.22
C HIS A 493 -31.62 3.67 13.65
N HIS A 494 -32.48 4.67 13.88
CA HIS A 494 -32.25 6.04 13.40
C HIS A 494 -31.01 6.68 14.05
N HIS A 495 -30.77 6.43 15.34
CA HIS A 495 -29.56 6.92 16.02
C HIS A 495 -28.31 6.21 15.53
N VAL A 496 -28.41 4.91 15.26
CA VAL A 496 -27.30 4.12 14.72
C VAL A 496 -26.95 4.60 13.31
N ASP A 497 -27.94 4.86 12.46
CA ASP A 497 -27.73 5.37 11.11
C ASP A 497 -27.08 6.76 11.12
N GLN A 498 -27.60 7.68 11.94
CA GLN A 498 -26.99 9.00 12.14
C GLN A 498 -25.54 8.91 12.65
N PHE A 499 -25.27 8.01 13.59
CA PHE A 499 -23.93 7.77 14.08
C PHE A 499 -23.01 7.21 13.00
N ILE A 500 -23.48 6.26 12.20
CA ILE A 500 -22.70 5.68 11.09
C ILE A 500 -22.33 6.76 10.08
N VAL A 501 -23.30 7.61 9.70
CA VAL A 501 -23.13 8.62 8.64
C VAL A 501 -22.33 9.84 9.09
N SER A 502 -22.60 10.37 10.29
CA SER A 502 -22.11 11.67 10.74
C SER A 502 -21.16 11.62 11.93
N GLY A 503 -21.00 10.44 12.54
CA GLY A 503 -20.17 10.24 13.72
C GLY A 503 -18.67 10.42 13.45
N GLN A 504 -17.96 10.88 14.47
CA GLN A 504 -16.49 10.84 14.50
C GLN A 504 -16.02 9.48 15.00
N ASN A 505 -14.90 8.98 14.46
CA ASN A 505 -14.26 7.73 14.91
C ASN A 505 -15.16 6.47 14.79
N VAL A 506 -16.14 6.46 13.88
CA VAL A 506 -17.07 5.33 13.66
C VAL A 506 -16.32 4.04 13.35
N THR A 507 -15.29 4.10 12.51
CA THR A 507 -14.51 2.93 12.08
C THR A 507 -13.75 2.29 13.23
N SER A 508 -13.11 3.10 14.09
CA SER A 508 -12.40 2.58 15.25
C SER A 508 -13.37 2.08 16.31
N TYR A 509 -14.49 2.76 16.56
CA TYR A 509 -15.54 2.30 17.46
C TYR A 509 -16.13 0.96 17.03
N TRP A 510 -16.50 0.81 15.75
CA TRP A 510 -17.06 -0.47 15.28
C TRP A 510 -16.03 -1.59 15.22
N ALA A 511 -14.76 -1.27 14.94
CA ALA A 511 -13.69 -2.26 14.99
C ALA A 511 -13.45 -2.75 16.42
N THR A 512 -13.41 -1.85 17.42
CA THR A 512 -13.26 -2.24 18.83
C THR A 512 -14.49 -2.98 19.34
N LEU A 513 -15.70 -2.56 18.96
CA LEU A 513 -16.93 -3.26 19.31
C LEU A 513 -16.99 -4.66 18.69
N SER A 514 -16.59 -4.82 17.42
CA SER A 514 -16.51 -6.14 16.77
C SER A 514 -15.50 -7.04 17.47
N LEU A 515 -14.33 -6.51 17.84
CA LEU A 515 -13.31 -7.24 18.58
C LEU A 515 -13.80 -7.63 19.99
N LEU A 516 -14.47 -6.70 20.68
CA LEU A 516 -15.02 -6.93 22.01
C LEU A 516 -16.15 -7.96 21.99
N LEU A 517 -17.02 -7.95 20.97
CA LEU A 517 -18.06 -8.96 20.78
C LEU A 517 -17.47 -10.36 20.52
N LEU A 518 -16.36 -10.44 19.79
CA LEU A 518 -15.62 -11.70 19.61
C LEU A 518 -15.01 -12.20 20.93
N PHE A 519 -14.52 -11.30 21.79
CA PHE A 519 -13.95 -11.67 23.10
C PHE A 519 -14.98 -11.92 24.19
N ALA A 520 -16.13 -11.24 24.13
CA ALA A 520 -17.24 -11.40 25.08
C ALA A 520 -18.11 -12.63 24.76
N TYR A 521 -17.71 -13.42 23.76
CA TYR A 521 -18.42 -14.60 23.33
C TYR A 521 -18.33 -15.72 24.39
N PRO A 522 -19.46 -16.32 24.83
CA PRO A 522 -19.44 -17.37 25.85
C PRO A 522 -18.83 -18.66 25.32
N THR A 523 -18.06 -19.37 26.14
CA THR A 523 -17.55 -20.71 25.80
C THR A 523 -18.64 -21.78 26.03
N PRO A 524 -19.25 -22.40 25.00
CA PRO A 524 -20.14 -23.55 25.11
C PRO A 524 -19.39 -24.80 25.58
N GLU A 525 -20.18 -25.75 26.06
CA GLU A 525 -19.70 -27.05 26.56
C GLU A 525 -19.16 -27.97 25.46
N TYR A 526 -19.57 -27.79 24.20
CA TYR A 526 -19.14 -28.58 23.05
C TYR A 526 -18.81 -27.67 21.86
N PRO A 527 -17.84 -28.05 21.00
CA PRO A 527 -17.48 -27.26 19.82
C PRO A 527 -18.64 -27.24 18.81
N THR A 528 -19.04 -26.04 18.39
CA THR A 528 -20.14 -25.80 17.44
C THR A 528 -19.71 -24.84 16.33
N PRO A 529 -20.20 -25.00 15.09
CA PRO A 529 -19.80 -24.13 13.96
C PRO A 529 -20.30 -22.69 14.09
N SER A 530 -21.10 -22.38 15.12
CA SER A 530 -21.82 -21.11 15.20
C SER A 530 -20.89 -19.89 15.38
N PHE A 531 -19.61 -20.06 15.74
CA PHE A 531 -18.65 -18.97 15.97
C PHE A 531 -18.18 -18.39 14.68
N GLU A 532 -17.93 -19.29 13.72
CA GLU A 532 -17.55 -18.91 12.38
C GLU A 532 -18.64 -18.04 11.76
N TYR A 533 -19.91 -18.37 12.03
CA TYR A 533 -21.03 -17.52 11.64
C TYR A 533 -21.02 -16.18 12.38
N HIS A 534 -20.86 -16.16 13.71
CA HIS A 534 -20.78 -14.89 14.46
C HIS A 534 -19.63 -13.99 13.97
N ALA A 535 -18.42 -14.55 13.80
CA ALA A 535 -17.26 -13.84 13.30
C ALA A 535 -17.44 -13.37 11.85
N ALA A 536 -18.05 -14.18 10.99
CA ALA A 536 -18.37 -13.79 9.63
C ALA A 536 -19.39 -12.64 9.59
N PHE A 537 -20.44 -12.69 10.41
CA PHE A 537 -21.44 -11.62 10.51
C PHE A 537 -20.85 -10.33 11.09
N SER A 538 -20.08 -10.41 12.17
CA SER A 538 -19.37 -9.26 12.76
C SER A 538 -18.39 -8.62 11.77
N GLY A 539 -17.63 -9.45 11.03
CA GLY A 539 -16.73 -8.97 9.98
C GLY A 539 -17.47 -8.33 8.80
N ALA A 540 -18.59 -8.91 8.38
CA ALA A 540 -19.43 -8.33 7.32
C ALA A 540 -20.04 -6.99 7.74
N ALA A 541 -20.55 -6.89 8.98
CA ALA A 541 -21.10 -5.66 9.54
C ALA A 541 -20.03 -4.55 9.59
N LEU A 542 -18.82 -4.87 10.10
CA LEU A 542 -17.69 -3.95 10.11
C LEU A 542 -17.35 -3.45 8.69
N GLY A 543 -17.31 -4.37 7.72
CA GLY A 543 -17.06 -4.04 6.32
C GLY A 543 -18.10 -3.10 5.71
N VAL A 544 -19.38 -3.34 5.98
CA VAL A 544 -20.48 -2.47 5.52
C VAL A 544 -20.36 -1.08 6.14
N VAL A 545 -20.15 -0.99 7.45
CA VAL A 545 -19.99 0.29 8.15
C VAL A 545 -18.82 1.09 7.57
N ILE A 546 -17.65 0.47 7.44
CA ILE A 546 -16.46 1.13 6.89
C ILE A 546 -16.73 1.59 5.45
N GLY A 547 -17.35 0.73 4.63
CA GLY A 547 -17.68 1.04 3.25
C GLY A 547 -18.66 2.20 3.12
N VAL A 548 -19.76 2.18 3.88
CA VAL A 548 -20.75 3.26 3.90
C VAL A 548 -20.09 4.56 4.35
N GLN A 549 -19.31 4.55 5.43
CA GLN A 549 -18.68 5.78 5.94
C GLN A 549 -17.69 6.38 4.95
N GLN A 550 -16.93 5.55 4.23
CA GLN A 550 -15.97 6.02 3.22
C GLN A 550 -16.65 6.58 1.97
N THR A 551 -17.83 6.05 1.62
CA THR A 551 -18.46 6.32 0.31
C THR A 551 -19.82 6.98 0.41
N TYR A 552 -20.23 7.44 1.59
CA TYR A 552 -21.56 7.98 1.83
C TYR A 552 -21.91 9.11 0.87
N LEU A 553 -21.06 10.14 0.82
CA LEU A 553 -21.24 11.32 -0.04
C LEU A 553 -21.27 10.99 -1.53
N GLN A 554 -20.65 9.88 -1.96
CA GLN A 554 -20.57 9.51 -3.38
C GLN A 554 -21.70 8.56 -3.81
N PHE A 555 -22.00 7.55 -3.00
CA PHE A 555 -22.82 6.40 -3.42
C PHE A 555 -23.95 6.01 -2.47
N HIS A 556 -23.99 6.52 -1.22
CA HIS A 556 -24.99 6.10 -0.22
C HIS A 556 -25.81 7.25 0.39
N HIS A 557 -25.78 8.44 -0.22
CA HIS A 557 -26.58 9.58 0.22
C HIS A 557 -28.05 9.44 -0.21
N GLU A 558 -28.94 10.24 0.39
CA GLU A 558 -30.40 10.09 0.24
C GLU A 558 -30.93 10.25 -1.21
N ASN A 559 -30.20 10.99 -2.06
CA ASN A 559 -30.56 11.32 -3.44
C ASN A 559 -30.13 10.26 -4.48
N VAL A 560 -29.57 9.13 -4.03
CA VAL A 560 -29.12 8.07 -4.94
C VAL A 560 -30.34 7.40 -5.62
N PRO A 561 -30.27 7.08 -6.93
CA PRO A 561 -31.35 6.39 -7.64
C PRO A 561 -31.72 5.06 -6.96
N ARG A 562 -32.97 4.96 -6.49
CA ARG A 562 -33.49 3.78 -5.78
C ARG A 562 -34.15 2.80 -6.76
N LEU A 563 -34.29 1.54 -6.34
CA LEU A 563 -35.00 0.52 -7.11
C LEU A 563 -36.45 0.99 -7.37
N PHE A 564 -36.92 0.84 -8.60
CA PHE A 564 -38.25 1.29 -9.07
C PHE A 564 -38.43 2.81 -9.32
N THR A 565 -37.35 3.59 -9.35
CA THR A 565 -37.40 4.96 -9.90
C THR A 565 -37.09 4.95 -11.41
N PRO A 566 -37.60 5.93 -12.20
CA PRO A 566 -37.30 6.02 -13.64
C PRO A 566 -35.79 6.16 -13.95
N GLN A 567 -34.98 6.55 -12.96
CA GLN A 567 -33.53 6.69 -13.05
C GLN A 567 -32.78 5.34 -12.90
N LEU A 568 -33.41 4.32 -12.30
CA LEU A 568 -32.83 2.97 -12.13
C LEU A 568 -33.84 1.91 -12.60
N SER A 569 -33.83 1.63 -13.91
CA SER A 569 -34.64 0.55 -14.48
C SER A 569 -34.20 -0.83 -13.96
N LEU A 570 -35.14 -1.78 -13.94
CA LEU A 570 -34.88 -3.16 -13.52
C LEU A 570 -33.69 -3.79 -14.29
N GLY A 571 -33.58 -3.50 -15.59
CA GLY A 571 -32.46 -3.96 -16.42
C GLY A 571 -31.11 -3.39 -15.99
N LEU A 572 -31.05 -2.10 -15.61
CA LEU A 572 -29.82 -1.50 -15.11
C LEU A 572 -29.43 -2.06 -13.73
N TYR A 573 -30.41 -2.33 -12.87
CA TYR A 573 -30.19 -3.02 -11.59
C TYR A 573 -29.63 -4.44 -11.79
N MET A 574 -30.21 -5.22 -12.69
CA MET A 574 -29.69 -6.57 -13.01
C MET A 574 -28.26 -6.54 -13.55
N ARG A 575 -27.90 -5.52 -14.35
CA ARG A 575 -26.51 -5.33 -14.81
C ARG A 575 -25.56 -5.00 -13.65
N ARG A 576 -25.99 -4.20 -12.67
CA ARG A 576 -25.20 -3.93 -11.45
C ARG A 576 -24.97 -5.21 -10.65
N MET A 577 -26.00 -6.04 -10.48
CA MET A 577 -25.87 -7.34 -9.81
C MET A 577 -24.93 -8.28 -10.56
N ALA A 578 -25.04 -8.34 -11.89
CA ALA A 578 -24.19 -9.20 -12.74
C ALA A 578 -22.69 -8.83 -12.67
N VAL A 579 -22.36 -7.57 -12.42
CA VAL A 579 -20.96 -7.12 -12.24
C VAL A 579 -20.53 -7.17 -10.79
N GLY A 580 -21.38 -6.73 -9.86
CA GLY A 580 -21.05 -6.60 -8.43
C GLY A 580 -20.87 -7.94 -7.73
N VAL A 581 -21.74 -8.93 -8.00
CA VAL A 581 -21.67 -10.23 -7.32
C VAL A 581 -20.37 -10.99 -7.64
N PRO A 582 -19.93 -11.11 -8.92
CA PRO A 582 -18.63 -11.73 -9.22
C PRO A 582 -17.45 -11.01 -8.58
N ILE A 583 -17.42 -9.67 -8.60
CA ILE A 583 -16.34 -8.88 -7.97
C ILE A 583 -16.30 -9.15 -6.47
N MET A 584 -17.45 -9.13 -5.79
CA MET A 584 -17.54 -9.42 -4.36
C MET A 584 -17.03 -10.83 -4.04
N LEU A 585 -17.36 -11.83 -4.86
CA LEU A 585 -16.88 -13.21 -4.68
C LEU A 585 -15.37 -13.34 -4.92
N ILE A 586 -14.82 -12.67 -5.93
CA ILE A 586 -13.37 -12.64 -6.20
C ILE A 586 -12.64 -11.98 -5.02
N VAL A 587 -13.12 -10.83 -4.55
CA VAL A 587 -12.54 -10.13 -3.39
C VAL A 587 -12.60 -11.00 -2.14
N LYS A 588 -13.73 -11.68 -1.88
CA LYS A 588 -13.86 -12.64 -0.78
C LYS A 588 -12.83 -13.77 -0.89
N LEU A 589 -12.61 -14.33 -2.08
CA LEU A 589 -11.63 -15.40 -2.31
C LEU A 589 -10.20 -14.90 -2.05
N CYS A 590 -9.85 -13.73 -2.58
CA CYS A 590 -8.55 -13.11 -2.42
C CYS A 590 -8.25 -12.80 -0.94
N ILE A 591 -9.21 -12.18 -0.24
CA ILE A 591 -9.07 -11.85 1.19
C ILE A 591 -8.97 -13.13 2.02
N LYS A 592 -9.82 -14.15 1.76
CA LYS A 592 -9.75 -15.43 2.47
C LYS A 592 -8.37 -16.05 2.34
N ASN A 593 -7.81 -16.08 1.13
CA ASN A 593 -6.46 -16.60 0.91
C ASN A 593 -5.39 -15.75 1.58
N LEU A 594 -5.50 -14.42 1.55
CA LEU A 594 -4.57 -13.52 2.23
C LEU A 594 -4.61 -13.73 3.76
N SER A 595 -5.80 -13.80 4.35
CA SER A 595 -6.00 -14.01 5.80
C SER A 595 -5.38 -15.32 6.29
N LYS A 596 -5.44 -16.39 5.49
CA LYS A 596 -4.80 -17.67 5.81
C LYS A 596 -3.29 -17.56 6.04
N TRP A 597 -2.63 -16.58 5.41
CA TRP A 597 -1.19 -16.36 5.56
C TRP A 597 -0.84 -15.27 6.57
N VAL A 598 -1.62 -14.20 6.62
CA VAL A 598 -1.36 -13.06 7.51
C VAL A 598 -1.69 -13.39 8.96
N LEU A 599 -2.81 -14.06 9.22
CA LEU A 599 -3.31 -14.28 10.57
C LEU A 599 -2.37 -15.15 11.43
N PRO A 600 -1.81 -16.27 10.93
CA PRO A 600 -0.84 -17.05 11.71
C PRO A 600 0.43 -16.27 12.07
N VAL A 601 0.88 -15.38 11.18
CA VAL A 601 2.06 -14.54 11.44
C VAL A 601 1.74 -13.53 12.53
N VAL A 602 0.60 -12.84 12.44
CA VAL A 602 0.16 -11.86 13.44
C VAL A 602 -0.04 -12.52 14.81
N CYS A 603 -0.75 -13.64 14.88
CA CYS A 603 -0.98 -14.39 16.12
C CYS A 603 0.34 -14.86 16.75
N ASN A 604 1.28 -15.38 15.96
CA ASN A 604 2.61 -15.77 16.46
C ASN A 604 3.40 -14.57 17.00
N THR A 605 3.33 -13.40 16.36
CA THR A 605 4.00 -12.19 16.86
C THR A 605 3.39 -11.65 18.15
N LEU A 606 2.08 -11.85 18.34
CA LEU A 606 1.35 -11.44 19.54
C LEU A 606 1.38 -12.52 20.64
N GLY A 607 2.02 -13.66 20.41
CA GLY A 607 2.07 -14.78 21.34
C GLY A 607 0.74 -15.50 21.53
N ILE A 608 -0.21 -15.32 20.61
CA ILE A 608 -1.53 -15.94 20.64
C ILE A 608 -1.40 -17.36 20.05
N PRO A 609 -1.76 -18.43 20.79
CA PRO A 609 -1.67 -19.79 20.29
C PRO A 609 -2.66 -20.00 19.14
N ILE A 610 -2.20 -20.63 18.05
CA ILE A 610 -3.00 -20.89 16.85
C ILE A 610 -3.43 -22.36 16.86
N ARG A 611 -4.74 -22.61 16.84
CA ARG A 611 -5.33 -23.92 16.52
C ARG A 611 -6.18 -23.78 15.26
N SER A 612 -6.05 -24.72 14.31
CA SER A 612 -6.92 -24.81 13.14
C SER A 612 -6.87 -26.19 12.53
N SER A 613 -8.06 -26.71 12.22
CA SER A 613 -8.28 -27.94 11.46
C SER A 613 -7.81 -27.87 10.00
N SER A 614 -7.55 -26.67 9.46
CA SER A 614 -7.27 -26.41 8.04
C SER A 614 -5.85 -25.94 7.73
N TYR A 615 -5.05 -25.55 8.73
CA TYR A 615 -3.72 -24.95 8.54
C TYR A 615 -2.55 -25.95 8.52
N ILE A 616 -2.83 -27.25 8.71
CA ILE A 616 -1.82 -28.30 8.77
C ILE A 616 -1.92 -29.19 7.52
N PRO A 617 -1.66 -28.65 6.31
CA PRO A 617 -0.76 -29.41 5.42
C PRO A 617 0.14 -28.54 4.53
N ALA A 618 0.24 -27.22 4.75
CA ALA A 618 1.10 -26.36 3.93
C ALA A 618 2.53 -26.18 4.50
N ILE A 619 2.76 -26.58 5.75
CA ILE A 619 4.05 -26.43 6.45
C ILE A 619 4.75 -27.78 6.67
N THR A 620 4.05 -28.91 6.49
CA THR A 620 4.68 -30.23 6.38
C THR A 620 5.24 -30.41 4.98
N VAL A 621 6.53 -30.11 4.87
CA VAL A 621 7.45 -30.41 3.78
C VAL A 621 7.07 -31.71 3.06
N LYS A 622 6.96 -31.65 1.72
CA LYS A 622 7.22 -32.80 0.84
C LYS A 622 8.66 -33.25 1.05
N THR A 623 8.91 -34.01 2.11
CA THR A 623 10.08 -34.88 2.25
C THR A 623 9.64 -36.26 1.81
N ALA A 624 9.68 -36.48 0.51
CA ALA A 624 9.84 -37.79 -0.06
C ALA A 624 10.67 -37.59 -1.33
N ASP A 625 11.89 -38.11 -1.30
CA ASP A 625 12.75 -38.27 -2.46
C ASP A 625 11.98 -38.95 -3.59
N GLU A 626 11.64 -38.20 -4.64
CA GLU A 626 11.41 -38.79 -5.95
C GLU A 626 12.01 -37.88 -7.02
N LYS A 627 13.16 -38.30 -7.55
CA LYS A 627 13.64 -37.90 -8.86
C LYS A 627 12.53 -38.22 -9.87
N ASN A 628 11.87 -37.21 -10.40
CA ASN A 628 11.16 -37.34 -11.66
C ASN A 628 11.18 -36.01 -12.45
N ASP A 629 11.89 -36.08 -13.57
CA ASP A 629 11.84 -35.13 -14.67
C ASP A 629 10.38 -34.85 -15.06
N THR A 630 9.86 -33.69 -14.67
CA THR A 630 8.63 -33.15 -15.24
C THR A 630 8.82 -31.67 -15.50
N LYS A 631 8.90 -31.34 -16.81
CA LYS A 631 8.78 -29.99 -17.37
C LYS A 631 7.65 -29.23 -16.66
N ARG A 632 7.99 -28.27 -15.80
CA ARG A 632 7.04 -27.30 -15.26
C ARG A 632 6.49 -26.47 -16.41
N ARG A 633 5.22 -26.70 -16.78
CA ARG A 633 4.46 -25.78 -17.65
C ARG A 633 4.39 -24.41 -16.95
N PRO A 634 4.65 -23.29 -17.65
CA PRO A 634 4.45 -21.97 -17.07
C PRO A 634 2.97 -21.77 -16.77
N GLY A 635 2.66 -21.35 -15.53
CA GLY A 635 1.28 -21.02 -15.15
C GLY A 635 0.75 -19.87 -16.01
N TYR A 636 -0.54 -19.94 -16.38
CA TYR A 636 -1.23 -18.95 -17.22
C TYR A 636 -1.07 -17.48 -16.72
N LEU A 637 -0.77 -17.26 -15.44
CA LEU A 637 -0.48 -15.94 -14.87
C LEU A 637 0.89 -15.35 -15.25
N LYS A 638 1.90 -16.18 -15.59
CA LYS A 638 3.21 -15.70 -16.06
C LYS A 638 3.07 -14.96 -17.40
N MET A 639 2.03 -15.28 -18.18
CA MET A 639 1.71 -14.65 -19.45
C MET A 639 0.93 -13.34 -19.32
N VAL A 640 0.21 -13.12 -18.20
CA VAL A 640 -0.58 -11.90 -17.94
C VAL A 640 0.24 -10.80 -17.29
N LEU A 641 1.22 -11.15 -16.45
CA LEU A 641 2.01 -10.19 -15.68
C LEU A 641 3.31 -9.72 -16.35
N LEU A 642 3.56 -10.08 -17.61
CA LEU A 642 4.69 -9.58 -18.42
C LEU A 642 6.06 -9.62 -17.71
N PHE A 643 6.27 -10.53 -16.75
CA PHE A 643 7.54 -10.61 -16.02
C PHE A 643 8.65 -11.10 -16.96
N PRO A 644 9.65 -10.26 -17.31
CA PRO A 644 10.74 -10.67 -18.19
C PRO A 644 11.78 -11.54 -17.44
N GLN A 645 11.73 -11.53 -16.10
CA GLN A 645 12.69 -12.22 -15.23
C GLN A 645 12.09 -13.53 -14.67
N ASP A 646 12.95 -14.54 -14.54
CA ASP A 646 12.60 -15.86 -14.01
C ASP A 646 12.32 -15.87 -12.49
N SER A 647 12.63 -14.79 -11.79
CA SER A 647 12.34 -14.59 -10.36
C SER A 647 12.25 -13.10 -10.01
N PHE A 648 11.28 -12.70 -9.21
CA PHE A 648 11.13 -11.35 -8.67
C PHE A 648 12.08 -11.11 -7.50
N ASP A 649 12.85 -10.01 -7.56
CA ASP A 649 13.70 -9.59 -6.44
C ASP A 649 12.88 -8.88 -5.36
N VAL A 650 12.67 -9.56 -4.24
CA VAL A 650 11.88 -9.01 -3.12
C VAL A 650 12.61 -7.87 -2.42
N ASP A 651 13.94 -7.83 -2.44
CA ASP A 651 14.71 -6.76 -1.81
C ASP A 651 14.43 -5.41 -2.49
N THR A 652 14.24 -5.44 -3.82
CA THR A 652 13.84 -4.25 -4.58
C THR A 652 12.44 -3.76 -4.21
N GLY A 653 11.47 -4.68 -4.11
CA GLY A 653 10.11 -4.32 -3.68
C GLY A 653 10.05 -3.79 -2.25
N ILE A 654 10.89 -4.31 -1.35
CA ILE A 654 11.00 -3.79 0.03
C ILE A 654 11.50 -2.35 0.02
N ARG A 655 12.52 -2.03 -0.79
CA ARG A 655 13.02 -0.66 -0.92
C ARG A 655 11.96 0.28 -1.45
N PHE A 656 11.21 -0.14 -2.48
CA PHE A 656 10.10 0.65 -3.01
C PHE A 656 9.10 1.06 -1.90
N CYS A 657 8.57 0.08 -1.17
CA CYS A 657 7.61 0.31 -0.09
C CYS A 657 8.21 1.10 1.08
N GLN A 658 9.48 0.84 1.42
CA GLN A 658 10.20 1.54 2.48
C GLN A 658 10.30 3.05 2.19
N TYR A 659 10.68 3.42 0.98
CA TYR A 659 10.85 4.82 0.59
C TYR A 659 9.53 5.52 0.26
N ALA A 660 8.52 4.78 -0.22
CA ALA A 660 7.16 5.28 -0.35
C ALA A 660 6.54 5.62 1.01
N GLY A 661 6.70 4.76 2.02
CA GLY A 661 6.25 5.04 3.38
C GLY A 661 7.00 6.22 4.01
N LEU A 662 8.31 6.31 3.80
CA LEU A 662 9.14 7.43 4.26
C LEU A 662 8.62 8.77 3.71
N SER A 663 8.46 8.88 2.39
CA SER A 663 8.06 10.15 1.79
C SER A 663 6.59 10.50 2.07
N TRP A 664 5.70 9.52 2.10
CA TRP A 664 4.31 9.71 2.54
C TRP A 664 4.25 10.27 3.96
N SER A 665 5.05 9.73 4.88
CA SER A 665 5.09 10.23 6.26
C SER A 665 5.60 11.67 6.37
N ALA A 666 6.53 12.08 5.50
CA ALA A 666 7.06 13.43 5.50
C ALA A 666 6.01 14.49 5.12
N VAL A 667 5.06 14.14 4.25
CA VAL A 667 4.01 15.06 3.75
C VAL A 667 2.64 14.86 4.39
N ASN A 668 2.37 13.73 5.02
CA ASN A 668 1.06 13.43 5.61
C ASN A 668 1.16 13.28 7.13
N LEU A 669 1.81 12.22 7.60
CA LEU A 669 1.88 11.88 9.02
C LEU A 669 2.54 13.00 9.85
N VAL A 670 3.72 13.47 9.46
CA VAL A 670 4.45 14.49 10.24
C VAL A 670 3.69 15.81 10.30
N PRO A 671 3.16 16.37 9.18
CA PRO A 671 2.31 17.56 9.24
C PRO A 671 1.07 17.41 10.13
N SER A 672 0.46 16.23 10.19
CA SER A 672 -0.68 15.95 11.09
C SER A 672 -0.34 16.02 12.58
N LEU A 673 0.94 15.88 12.94
CA LEU A 673 1.42 16.03 14.32
C LEU A 673 1.68 17.51 14.71
N PHE A 674 1.82 18.42 13.73
CA PHE A 674 2.13 19.82 14.02
C PHE A 674 1.06 20.58 14.82
N PRO A 675 -0.26 20.38 14.60
CA PRO A 675 -1.28 21.04 15.43
C PRO A 675 -1.17 20.68 16.92
N HIS A 676 -0.65 19.49 17.25
CA HIS A 676 -0.45 19.05 18.63
C HIS A 676 0.77 19.67 19.29
N LEU A 677 1.67 20.32 18.53
CA LEU A 677 2.78 21.10 19.07
C LEU A 677 2.38 22.46 19.63
N TRP A 678 1.15 22.88 19.34
CA TRP A 678 0.59 24.17 19.72
C TRP A 678 -0.17 24.13 21.06
N ARG A 679 -0.39 22.93 21.61
CA ARG A 679 -0.88 22.68 22.98
C ARG A 679 0.30 22.36 23.87
#